data_AF-A0ABD5PJ28-F1
#
_entry.id   AF-A0ABD5PJ28-F1
#
_cell.length_a   1.000
_cell.length_b   1.000
_cell.length_c   1.000
_cell.angle_alpha   90.00
_cell.angle_beta   90.00
_cell.angle_gamma   90.00
#
_symmetry.space_group_name_H-M   'P 1'
#
loop_
_entity.id
_entity.type
_entity.pdbx_description
1 polymer ?
#
loop_
_entity_poly.entity_id
_entity_poly.type
_entity_poly.pdbx_seq_one_letter_code
_entity_poly.pdbx_strand_id
1 'polypeptide(L)'
;MAADVNNLRWKIGWSPWLVLIGVTVVFTLIGAMIDAAGPFVGLGLFGGIVIWYWGVREINNKYQPFVQKFIGESERNARRGIEVDSAKLYNLTYNSGNSPPLVSPSDTYYITTIVVTDTSINLNKGAEYDMEARSGVGGGTNKEIYYDQVTGVRSHQDGTFTELEIQTAGGKSTRISSIATDTVDEVVSEVRQRVREIKNPGSSRGQRTDRNADQRSTPSTTAPETPARERNTESLTSTDQSPEDTTVPIGEEERKSDSEDVTPQPIASVADTVASGTRPSDPVANELCRVLSDPSPDEQRLEEALEDAVDRLEEAGAVAAAVERIDDPTADAQVESAKRTLTVRDGPIADGLEQVFERAVESTRTEAIEADLSATEAELERSERQYDRLRTAAETVCREVTRSGVLTLRSSDVVEQTTELADTLESDTVVLKRPDATQEPATELPSIADDVERSVRPQSAQSRELLETLSEPEAEDSESVLRSTVNSLDAYAELRSSIADIGRRDVERRLNAIDNELQRKNGDVYRHLSDRTRELETMLDRDDITDVQLYAIYQECTFYDRTLLPRLSRSLDSDSAVETGRLIANIGDRIDRIEREYIDVRADHNHTIPRHFLSLADDLRVEAQSVEGESPMRAASLCTAADKVLEHVEALYERNEYSVMLRRLRG
;
A
#
# COMPACT_ATOMS: atom_id res chain seq x y z
N MET A 1 -11.33 -16.70 -5.78
CA MET A 1 -12.13 -16.94 -4.56
C MET A 1 -11.19 -16.84 -3.38
N ALA A 2 -11.37 -15.84 -2.49
CA ALA A 2 -10.66 -15.87 -1.22
C ALA A 2 -11.24 -17.01 -0.38
N ALA A 3 -10.38 -17.83 0.24
CA ALA A 3 -10.84 -18.84 1.17
C ALA A 3 -11.53 -18.14 2.36
N ASP A 4 -12.68 -18.65 2.79
CA ASP A 4 -13.36 -18.10 3.95
C ASP A 4 -12.50 -18.41 5.20
N VAL A 5 -11.84 -17.39 5.74
CA VAL A 5 -10.91 -17.49 6.87
C VAL A 5 -11.51 -16.77 8.05
N ASN A 6 -11.83 -17.53 9.09
CA ASN A 6 -12.35 -16.99 10.33
C ASN A 6 -11.30 -16.09 11.00
N ASN A 7 -11.51 -14.77 10.90
CA ASN A 7 -10.59 -13.73 11.37
C ASN A 7 -10.22 -13.91 12.86
N LEU A 8 -11.17 -14.35 13.69
CA LEU A 8 -10.95 -14.63 15.10
C LEU A 8 -9.96 -15.79 15.29
N ARG A 9 -10.11 -16.90 14.57
CA ARG A 9 -9.17 -18.05 14.65
C ARG A 9 -7.77 -17.69 14.19
N TRP A 10 -7.66 -16.86 13.15
CA TRP A 10 -6.38 -16.39 12.64
C TRP A 10 -5.63 -15.60 13.70
N LYS A 11 -6.25 -14.55 14.28
CA LYS A 11 -5.66 -13.77 15.38
C LYS A 11 -5.34 -14.63 16.61
N ILE A 12 -6.23 -15.57 16.97
CA ILE A 12 -6.00 -16.51 18.07
C ILE A 12 -4.71 -17.32 17.88
N GLY A 13 -4.38 -17.75 16.66
CA GLY A 13 -3.16 -18.54 16.40
C GLY A 13 -1.87 -17.72 16.50
N TRP A 14 -1.90 -16.45 16.07
CA TRP A 14 -0.74 -15.54 16.12
C TRP A 14 -0.46 -15.00 17.54
N SER A 15 -1.47 -14.92 18.42
CA SER A 15 -1.31 -14.30 19.76
C SER A 15 -1.43 -15.30 20.94
N PRO A 16 -0.45 -16.23 21.16
CA PRO A 16 -0.53 -17.24 22.23
C PRO A 16 -0.76 -16.65 23.62
N TRP A 17 -0.02 -15.59 23.97
CA TRP A 17 -0.09 -14.97 25.30
C TRP A 17 -1.44 -14.30 25.57
N LEU A 18 -2.01 -13.58 24.60
CA LEU A 18 -3.31 -12.93 24.75
C LEU A 18 -4.43 -13.96 24.96
N VAL A 19 -4.39 -15.09 24.24
CA VAL A 19 -5.36 -16.18 24.37
C VAL A 19 -5.22 -16.86 25.74
N LEU A 20 -4.00 -17.20 26.15
CA LEU A 20 -3.73 -17.83 27.45
C LEU A 20 -4.18 -16.94 28.61
N ILE A 21 -3.80 -15.66 28.60
CA ILE A 21 -4.16 -14.71 29.66
C ILE A 21 -5.69 -14.47 29.66
N GLY A 22 -6.29 -14.17 28.51
CA GLY A 22 -7.71 -13.87 28.40
C GLY A 22 -8.60 -15.02 28.88
N VAL A 23 -8.33 -16.25 28.42
CA VAL A 23 -9.09 -17.44 28.86
C VAL A 23 -8.85 -17.72 30.34
N THR A 24 -7.61 -17.57 30.84
CA THR A 24 -7.31 -17.76 32.27
C THR A 24 -8.06 -16.76 33.16
N VAL A 25 -8.11 -15.48 32.78
CA VAL A 25 -8.86 -14.45 33.52
C VAL A 25 -10.35 -14.76 33.56
N VAL A 26 -10.97 -15.11 32.41
CA VAL A 26 -12.40 -15.45 32.35
C VAL A 26 -12.73 -16.66 33.24
N PHE A 27 -11.95 -17.74 33.16
CA PHE A 27 -12.15 -18.90 34.02
C PHE A 27 -11.92 -18.57 35.50
N THR A 28 -10.92 -17.74 35.83
CA THR A 28 -10.65 -17.31 37.21
C THR A 28 -11.82 -16.51 37.79
N LEU A 29 -12.43 -15.62 37.02
CA LEU A 29 -13.63 -14.87 37.42
C LEU A 29 -14.83 -15.80 37.66
N ILE A 30 -15.05 -16.78 36.77
CA ILE A 30 -16.10 -17.79 36.96
C ILE A 30 -15.85 -18.60 38.24
N GLY A 31 -14.62 -19.05 38.47
CA GLY A 31 -14.24 -19.78 39.67
C GLY A 31 -14.38 -18.96 40.95
N ALA A 32 -14.12 -17.65 40.89
CA ALA A 32 -14.32 -16.74 42.01
C ALA A 32 -15.80 -16.54 42.39
N MET A 33 -16.72 -16.61 41.42
CA MET A 33 -18.17 -16.55 41.69
C MET A 33 -18.73 -17.78 42.43
N ILE A 34 -17.97 -18.87 42.53
CA ILE A 34 -18.37 -20.13 43.16
C ILE A 34 -17.36 -20.62 44.22
N ASP A 35 -16.55 -19.71 44.78
CA ASP A 35 -15.51 -19.99 45.79
C ASP A 35 -14.48 -21.08 45.42
N ALA A 36 -14.26 -21.29 44.11
CA ALA A 36 -13.41 -22.34 43.55
C ALA A 36 -12.33 -21.81 42.59
N ALA A 37 -11.81 -20.60 42.81
CA ALA A 37 -10.87 -19.93 41.90
C ALA A 37 -9.63 -20.79 41.52
N GLY A 38 -9.04 -21.50 42.48
CA GLY A 38 -7.82 -22.32 42.28
C GLY A 38 -7.90 -23.34 41.13
N PRO A 39 -8.80 -24.34 41.16
CA PRO A 39 -8.95 -25.29 40.04
C PRO A 39 -9.36 -24.63 38.71
N PHE A 40 -10.06 -23.48 38.76
CA PHE A 40 -10.46 -22.78 37.55
C PHE A 40 -9.30 -22.06 36.84
N VAL A 41 -8.28 -21.57 37.55
CA VAL A 41 -7.03 -21.05 36.93
C VAL A 41 -6.38 -22.14 36.06
N GLY A 42 -6.28 -23.38 36.58
CA GLY A 42 -5.72 -24.51 35.84
C GLY A 42 -6.54 -24.90 34.61
N LEU A 43 -7.87 -24.91 34.73
CA LEU A 43 -8.78 -25.12 33.60
C LEU A 43 -8.68 -24.00 32.55
N GLY A 44 -8.51 -22.75 32.98
CA GLY A 44 -8.33 -21.59 32.11
C GLY A 44 -7.05 -21.67 31.28
N LEU A 45 -5.92 -22.02 31.90
CA LEU A 45 -4.66 -22.26 31.20
C LEU A 45 -4.78 -23.39 30.17
N PHE A 46 -5.35 -24.53 30.56
CA PHE A 46 -5.54 -25.66 29.65
C PHE A 46 -6.50 -25.32 28.49
N GLY A 47 -7.60 -24.62 28.78
CA GLY A 47 -8.53 -24.11 27.77
C GLY A 47 -7.85 -23.14 26.80
N GLY A 48 -7.00 -22.25 27.30
CA GLY A 48 -6.21 -21.33 26.49
C GLY A 48 -5.28 -22.04 25.52
N ILE A 49 -4.56 -23.08 25.96
CA ILE A 49 -3.71 -23.91 25.09
C ILE A 49 -4.52 -24.57 23.97
N VAL A 50 -5.69 -25.16 24.29
CA VAL A 50 -6.56 -25.82 23.31
C VAL A 50 -7.11 -24.82 22.29
N ILE A 51 -7.54 -23.64 22.73
CA ILE A 51 -8.07 -22.57 21.86
C ILE A 51 -6.96 -22.00 20.96
N TRP A 52 -5.76 -21.76 21.50
CA TRP A 52 -4.61 -21.31 20.73
C TRP A 52 -4.19 -22.33 19.66
N TYR A 53 -4.02 -23.61 20.03
CA TYR A 53 -3.65 -24.68 19.10
C TYR A 53 -4.66 -24.86 17.96
N TRP A 54 -5.94 -24.60 18.22
CA TRP A 54 -6.98 -24.58 17.20
C TRP A 54 -6.81 -23.42 16.19
N GLY A 55 -6.37 -22.24 16.65
CA GLY A 55 -5.96 -21.13 15.78
C GLY A 55 -4.71 -21.45 14.95
N VAL A 56 -3.65 -22.01 15.57
CA VAL A 56 -2.44 -22.47 14.87
C VAL A 56 -2.78 -23.47 13.76
N ARG A 57 -3.68 -24.41 14.03
CA ARG A 57 -4.15 -25.37 13.03
C ARG A 57 -4.92 -24.70 11.88
N GLU A 58 -5.67 -23.63 12.12
CA GLU A 58 -6.33 -22.87 11.05
C GLU A 58 -5.27 -22.19 10.15
N ILE A 59 -4.26 -21.54 10.75
CA ILE A 59 -3.15 -20.88 10.02
C ILE A 59 -2.40 -21.88 9.14
N ASN A 60 -1.89 -22.97 9.74
CA ASN A 60 -1.06 -23.96 9.04
C ASN A 60 -1.77 -24.64 7.87
N ASN A 61 -3.11 -24.74 7.90
CA ASN A 61 -3.91 -25.30 6.79
C ASN A 61 -4.29 -24.26 5.72
N LYS A 62 -4.22 -22.95 6.00
CA LYS A 62 -4.78 -21.90 5.12
C LYS A 62 -3.80 -20.82 4.67
N TYR A 63 -2.54 -20.80 5.13
CA TYR A 63 -1.56 -19.79 4.70
C TYR A 63 -1.16 -19.90 3.20
N GLN A 64 -1.11 -21.11 2.65
CA GLN A 64 -0.61 -21.38 1.28
C GLN A 64 -1.32 -20.55 0.19
N PRO A 65 -2.68 -20.49 0.12
CA PRO A 65 -3.38 -19.60 -0.82
C PRO A 65 -3.04 -18.11 -0.69
N PHE A 66 -2.66 -17.61 0.49
CA PHE A 66 -2.27 -16.20 0.66
C PHE A 66 -0.89 -15.94 0.04
N VAL A 67 0.09 -16.82 0.31
CA VAL A 67 1.42 -16.75 -0.32
C VAL A 67 1.29 -16.84 -1.85
N GLN A 68 0.47 -17.77 -2.37
CA GLN A 68 0.22 -17.90 -3.81
C GLN A 68 -0.46 -16.68 -4.41
N LYS A 69 -1.45 -16.09 -3.72
CA LYS A 69 -2.10 -14.85 -4.16
C LYS A 69 -1.09 -13.70 -4.23
N PHE A 70 -0.25 -13.56 -3.21
CA PHE A 70 0.78 -12.52 -3.12
C PHE A 70 1.84 -12.68 -4.22
N ILE A 71 2.34 -13.90 -4.48
CA ILE A 71 3.20 -14.21 -5.63
C ILE A 71 2.51 -13.77 -6.94
N GLY A 72 1.26 -14.16 -7.15
CA GLY A 72 0.50 -13.80 -8.35
C GLY A 72 0.14 -12.31 -8.48
N GLU A 73 0.17 -11.54 -7.39
CA GLU A 73 0.05 -10.07 -7.41
C GLU A 73 1.40 -9.40 -7.70
N SER A 74 2.49 -9.91 -7.12
CA SER A 74 3.87 -9.48 -7.45
C SER A 74 4.19 -9.72 -8.92
N GLU A 75 3.87 -10.90 -9.48
CA GLU A 75 4.02 -11.18 -10.91
C GLU A 75 3.23 -10.21 -11.78
N ARG A 76 1.97 -9.93 -11.45
CA ARG A 76 1.13 -9.01 -12.22
C ARG A 76 1.66 -7.58 -12.14
N ASN A 77 2.22 -7.16 -11.00
CA ASN A 77 2.89 -5.87 -10.87
C ASN A 77 4.19 -5.80 -11.67
N ALA A 78 5.02 -6.85 -11.64
CA ALA A 78 6.25 -6.93 -12.43
C ALA A 78 6.02 -6.98 -13.95
N ARG A 79 4.85 -7.46 -14.41
CA ARG A 79 4.44 -7.43 -15.82
C ARG A 79 3.91 -6.05 -16.28
N ARG A 80 3.56 -5.14 -15.38
CA ARG A 80 3.10 -3.79 -15.77
C ARG A 80 4.29 -2.96 -16.27
N GLY A 81 4.25 -2.59 -17.55
CA GLY A 81 5.27 -1.74 -18.18
C GLY A 81 6.43 -2.50 -18.85
N ILE A 82 6.31 -3.81 -19.05
CA ILE A 82 7.27 -4.62 -19.84
C ILE A 82 6.49 -5.39 -20.90
N GLU A 83 6.98 -5.44 -22.13
CA GLU A 83 6.38 -6.23 -23.22
C GLU A 83 6.67 -7.72 -22.97
N VAL A 84 5.67 -8.48 -22.49
CA VAL A 84 5.89 -9.77 -21.80
C VAL A 84 6.05 -10.96 -22.75
N ASP A 85 5.68 -10.85 -24.02
CA ASP A 85 5.50 -12.00 -24.91
C ASP A 85 6.78 -12.81 -25.22
N SER A 86 7.98 -12.28 -24.94
CA SER A 86 9.25 -13.03 -24.95
C SER A 86 9.95 -13.15 -23.59
N ALA A 87 9.41 -12.58 -22.52
CA ALA A 87 10.08 -12.46 -21.22
C ALA A 87 9.85 -13.69 -20.31
N LYS A 88 10.91 -14.17 -19.68
CA LYS A 88 10.83 -15.18 -18.61
C LYS A 88 10.71 -14.50 -17.25
N LEU A 89 9.81 -14.99 -16.39
CA LEU A 89 9.64 -14.50 -15.03
C LEU A 89 10.11 -15.52 -14.01
N TYR A 90 10.81 -15.04 -12.99
CA TYR A 90 11.31 -15.82 -11.87
C TYR A 90 10.98 -15.11 -10.56
N ASN A 91 10.34 -15.80 -9.63
CA ASN A 91 10.03 -15.24 -8.30
C ASN A 91 11.04 -15.78 -7.29
N LEU A 92 11.88 -14.90 -6.76
CA LEU A 92 12.76 -15.19 -5.64
C LEU A 92 12.03 -14.79 -4.35
N THR A 93 11.57 -15.79 -3.60
CA THR A 93 10.88 -15.59 -2.33
C THR A 93 11.85 -15.81 -1.18
N TYR A 94 11.85 -14.96 -0.16
CA TYR A 94 12.46 -15.26 1.15
C TYR A 94 11.48 -14.90 2.26
N ASN A 95 11.69 -15.46 3.44
CA ASN A 95 10.85 -15.29 4.61
C ASN A 95 11.71 -14.88 5.81
N SER A 96 11.16 -14.08 6.71
CA SER A 96 11.86 -13.64 7.92
C SER A 96 10.88 -13.29 9.03
N GLY A 97 11.30 -13.57 10.27
CA GLY A 97 10.63 -13.15 11.49
C GLY A 97 10.25 -14.32 12.41
N ASN A 98 9.52 -13.99 13.47
CA ASN A 98 9.44 -14.78 14.71
C ASN A 98 8.03 -15.34 14.93
N SER A 99 7.64 -16.30 14.09
CA SER A 99 6.35 -16.96 14.23
C SER A 99 6.20 -17.69 15.57
N PRO A 100 5.00 -17.70 16.17
CA PRO A 100 4.74 -18.43 17.41
C PRO A 100 5.06 -19.92 17.28
N PRO A 101 5.42 -20.60 18.39
CA PRO A 101 5.70 -22.03 18.37
C PRO A 101 4.58 -22.83 17.68
N LEU A 102 4.93 -23.84 16.89
CA LEU A 102 4.00 -24.67 16.09
C LEU A 102 3.31 -23.96 14.90
N VAL A 103 3.42 -22.64 14.74
CA VAL A 103 3.02 -21.94 13.50
C VAL A 103 4.08 -22.22 12.44
N SER A 104 3.68 -22.85 11.34
CA SER A 104 4.56 -23.26 10.24
C SER A 104 4.93 -22.15 9.25
N PRO A 105 4.02 -21.23 8.83
CA PRO A 105 4.44 -20.09 8.03
C PRO A 105 5.20 -19.07 8.86
N SER A 106 6.14 -18.37 8.23
CA SER A 106 6.66 -17.11 8.77
C SER A 106 5.55 -16.05 8.91
N ASP A 107 5.78 -15.10 9.79
CA ASP A 107 5.05 -13.84 9.93
C ASP A 107 5.24 -12.96 8.69
N THR A 108 6.47 -12.81 8.17
CA THR A 108 6.73 -11.96 6.98
C THR A 108 7.31 -12.74 5.80
N TYR A 109 6.79 -12.45 4.60
CA TYR A 109 7.28 -12.96 3.32
C TYR A 109 7.68 -11.81 2.40
N TYR A 110 8.81 -11.96 1.74
CA TYR A 110 9.34 -11.01 0.77
C TYR A 110 9.47 -11.68 -0.60
N ILE A 111 9.21 -10.91 -1.65
CA ILE A 111 9.35 -11.36 -3.03
C ILE A 111 10.18 -10.34 -3.81
N THR A 112 11.16 -10.84 -4.54
CA THR A 112 11.78 -10.13 -5.66
C THR A 112 11.42 -10.87 -6.94
N THR A 113 10.66 -10.22 -7.82
CA THR A 113 10.31 -10.77 -9.13
C THR A 113 11.32 -10.29 -10.16
N ILE A 114 11.98 -11.25 -10.83
CA ILE A 114 12.98 -11.02 -11.86
C ILE A 114 12.32 -11.28 -13.22
N VAL A 115 12.33 -10.28 -14.09
CA VAL A 115 11.87 -10.38 -15.47
C VAL A 115 13.09 -10.36 -16.38
N VAL A 116 13.34 -11.47 -17.06
CA VAL A 116 14.49 -11.68 -17.96
C VAL A 116 14.00 -11.49 -19.39
N THR A 117 14.38 -10.38 -20.02
CA THR A 117 14.04 -10.05 -21.42
C THR A 117 15.18 -10.41 -22.36
N ASP A 118 15.01 -10.17 -23.66
CA ASP A 118 16.07 -10.37 -24.66
C ASP A 118 17.21 -9.32 -24.56
N THR A 119 16.99 -8.18 -23.88
CA THR A 119 17.96 -7.06 -23.82
C THR A 119 18.38 -6.66 -22.41
N SER A 120 17.59 -6.99 -21.39
CA SER A 120 17.78 -6.54 -20.01
C SER A 120 17.21 -7.52 -18.98
N ILE A 121 17.58 -7.28 -17.72
CA ILE A 121 17.05 -7.95 -16.53
C ILE A 121 16.35 -6.86 -15.72
N ASN A 122 15.04 -6.97 -15.53
CA ASN A 122 14.29 -6.07 -14.64
C ASN A 122 14.06 -6.76 -13.29
N LEU A 123 14.44 -6.09 -12.21
CA LEU A 123 14.31 -6.56 -10.84
C LEU A 123 13.23 -5.73 -10.16
N ASN A 124 12.03 -6.28 -9.96
CA ASN A 124 11.02 -5.67 -9.10
C ASN A 124 11.29 -6.09 -7.65
N LYS A 125 11.76 -5.13 -6.84
CA LYS A 125 12.11 -5.30 -5.42
C LYS A 125 11.12 -4.61 -4.49
N GLY A 126 11.08 -5.12 -3.25
CA GLY A 126 10.33 -4.52 -2.14
C GLY A 126 8.86 -4.94 -2.11
N ALA A 127 8.51 -6.10 -2.67
CA ALA A 127 7.22 -6.70 -2.38
C ALA A 127 7.32 -7.42 -1.03
N GLU A 128 6.44 -7.06 -0.10
CA GLU A 128 6.38 -7.60 1.26
C GLU A 128 4.95 -8.02 1.61
N TYR A 129 4.80 -9.08 2.40
CA TYR A 129 3.51 -9.58 2.85
C TYR A 129 3.58 -10.04 4.31
N ASP A 130 2.83 -9.34 5.15
CA ASP A 130 2.55 -9.68 6.53
C ASP A 130 1.44 -10.75 6.56
N MET A 131 1.79 -11.92 7.08
CA MET A 131 0.91 -13.07 7.24
C MET A 131 0.00 -12.97 8.47
N GLU A 132 0.39 -12.23 9.52
CA GLU A 132 -0.46 -11.97 10.67
C GLU A 132 -1.62 -11.03 10.28
N ALA A 133 -1.29 -9.85 9.73
CA ALA A 133 -2.28 -8.89 9.24
C ALA A 133 -3.01 -9.37 7.97
N ARG A 134 -2.37 -10.23 7.16
CA ARG A 134 -2.80 -10.65 5.82
C ARG A 134 -2.89 -9.49 4.82
N SER A 135 -1.94 -8.57 4.93
CA SER A 135 -1.75 -7.40 4.08
C SER A 135 -0.36 -7.44 3.46
N GLY A 136 -0.22 -6.92 2.25
CA GLY A 136 1.09 -6.83 1.61
C GLY A 136 1.23 -5.56 0.79
N VAL A 137 2.46 -5.07 0.72
CA VAL A 137 2.87 -3.97 -0.13
C VAL A 137 3.31 -4.58 -1.48
N GLY A 138 2.65 -4.16 -2.55
CA GLY A 138 3.08 -4.53 -3.90
C GLY A 138 4.40 -3.83 -4.23
N GLY A 139 5.44 -4.59 -4.56
CA GLY A 139 6.78 -4.07 -4.81
C GLY A 139 6.80 -2.96 -5.87
N GLY A 140 7.53 -1.89 -5.55
CA GLY A 140 7.57 -0.64 -6.34
C GLY A 140 8.96 -0.23 -6.83
N THR A 141 10.03 -0.93 -6.43
CA THR A 141 11.40 -0.58 -6.87
C THR A 141 11.80 -1.45 -8.05
N ASN A 142 11.44 -1.00 -9.26
CA ASN A 142 11.94 -1.60 -10.50
C ASN A 142 13.37 -1.12 -10.79
N LYS A 143 14.30 -2.07 -10.91
CA LYS A 143 15.70 -1.82 -11.31
C LYS A 143 16.02 -2.62 -12.56
N GLU A 144 16.16 -1.92 -13.69
CA GLU A 144 16.63 -2.53 -14.93
C GLU A 144 18.17 -2.58 -14.98
N ILE A 145 18.71 -3.70 -15.47
CA ILE A 145 20.13 -3.94 -15.69
C ILE A 145 20.31 -4.52 -17.10
N TYR A 146 21.03 -3.82 -17.97
CA TYR A 146 21.31 -4.27 -19.34
C TYR A 146 22.46 -5.30 -19.37
N TYR A 147 22.40 -6.29 -20.28
CA TYR A 147 23.37 -7.40 -20.29
C TYR A 147 24.81 -7.01 -20.66
N ASP A 148 24.99 -5.88 -21.34
CA ASP A 148 26.31 -5.30 -21.60
C ASP A 148 26.99 -4.87 -20.27
N GLN A 149 26.21 -4.27 -19.37
CA GLN A 149 26.63 -3.85 -18.03
C GLN A 149 26.91 -5.03 -17.09
N VAL A 150 26.35 -6.22 -17.32
CA VAL A 150 26.59 -7.40 -16.46
C VAL A 150 28.01 -7.93 -16.65
N THR A 151 28.81 -7.90 -15.59
CA THR A 151 30.19 -8.45 -15.56
C THR A 151 30.25 -9.85 -14.96
N GLY A 152 29.34 -10.19 -14.05
CA GLY A 152 29.30 -11.51 -13.42
C GLY A 152 27.93 -11.80 -12.81
N VAL A 153 27.56 -13.08 -12.77
CA VAL A 153 26.38 -13.57 -12.05
C VAL A 153 26.78 -14.82 -11.28
N ARG A 154 26.44 -14.88 -9.99
CA ARG A 154 26.82 -15.94 -9.05
C ARG A 154 25.62 -16.28 -8.16
N SER A 155 25.52 -17.54 -7.75
CA SER A 155 24.74 -17.95 -6.58
C SER A 155 25.72 -18.17 -5.41
N HIS A 156 25.31 -17.78 -4.21
CA HIS A 156 25.97 -18.14 -2.96
C HIS A 156 24.94 -18.80 -2.05
N GLN A 157 25.31 -19.82 -1.29
CA GLN A 157 24.41 -20.46 -0.34
C GLN A 157 24.82 -20.01 1.06
N ASP A 158 23.91 -19.35 1.76
CA ASP A 158 24.12 -18.81 3.10
C ASP A 158 23.05 -19.38 4.04
N GLY A 159 23.46 -20.36 4.85
CA GLY A 159 22.59 -21.14 5.72
C GLY A 159 21.38 -21.74 4.99
N THR A 160 20.18 -21.29 5.36
CA THR A 160 18.89 -21.72 4.80
C THR A 160 18.47 -20.98 3.53
N PHE A 161 19.27 -20.02 3.05
CA PHE A 161 18.95 -19.18 1.90
C PHE A 161 20.01 -19.33 0.79
N THR A 162 19.62 -19.00 -0.43
CA THR A 162 20.50 -18.89 -1.59
C THR A 162 20.42 -17.46 -2.11
N GLU A 163 21.55 -16.77 -2.15
CA GLU A 163 21.68 -15.39 -2.59
C GLU A 163 22.14 -15.34 -4.06
N LEU A 164 21.34 -14.69 -4.90
CA LEU A 164 21.69 -14.33 -6.27
C LEU A 164 22.47 -13.02 -6.27
N GLU A 165 23.72 -13.05 -6.73
CA GLU A 165 24.56 -11.87 -6.93
C GLU A 165 24.71 -11.53 -8.42
N ILE A 166 24.25 -10.34 -8.83
CA ILE A 166 24.46 -9.75 -10.15
C ILE A 166 25.46 -8.60 -10.04
N GLN A 167 26.67 -8.80 -10.56
CA GLN A 167 27.76 -7.83 -10.59
C GLN A 167 27.69 -7.02 -11.90
N THR A 168 27.87 -5.70 -11.79
CA THR A 168 27.85 -4.76 -12.93
C THR A 168 29.20 -4.08 -13.16
N ALA A 169 29.41 -3.58 -14.39
CA ALA A 169 30.65 -2.96 -14.84
C ALA A 169 31.07 -1.71 -14.04
N GLY A 170 30.11 -1.04 -13.40
CA GLY A 170 30.37 0.08 -12.50
C GLY A 170 30.80 -0.32 -11.07
N GLY A 171 31.22 -1.57 -10.85
CA GLY A 171 31.60 -2.10 -9.54
C GLY A 171 30.43 -2.37 -8.58
N LYS A 172 29.20 -1.96 -8.94
CA LYS A 172 28.01 -2.19 -8.12
C LYS A 172 27.56 -3.64 -8.22
N SER A 173 27.38 -4.27 -7.08
CA SER A 173 26.73 -5.58 -6.94
C SER A 173 25.26 -5.42 -6.59
N THR A 174 24.40 -6.33 -7.05
CA THR A 174 23.00 -6.43 -6.64
C THR A 174 22.75 -7.83 -6.13
N ARG A 175 22.50 -7.95 -4.82
CA ARG A 175 22.19 -9.21 -4.16
C ARG A 175 20.69 -9.38 -3.93
N ILE A 176 20.21 -10.63 -3.95
CA ILE A 176 18.79 -11.01 -3.81
C ILE A 176 18.72 -12.39 -3.16
N SER A 177 18.17 -12.50 -1.95
CA SER A 177 18.03 -13.76 -1.22
C SER A 177 16.78 -14.54 -1.65
N SER A 178 16.85 -15.88 -1.62
CA SER A 178 15.71 -16.77 -1.81
C SER A 178 15.83 -18.06 -1.01
N ILE A 179 14.71 -18.65 -0.58
CA ILE A 179 14.65 -20.02 -0.06
C ILE A 179 14.65 -21.08 -1.18
N ALA A 180 14.41 -20.69 -2.44
CA ALA A 180 14.28 -21.61 -3.55
C ALA A 180 15.59 -21.68 -4.36
N THR A 181 16.54 -22.50 -3.90
CA THR A 181 17.85 -22.68 -4.56
C THR A 181 17.72 -23.00 -6.05
N ASP A 182 16.80 -23.89 -6.42
CA ASP A 182 16.57 -24.29 -7.82
C ASP A 182 16.19 -23.11 -8.72
N THR A 183 15.36 -22.16 -8.23
CA THR A 183 14.96 -20.99 -9.03
C THR A 183 16.09 -19.97 -9.13
N VAL A 184 16.94 -19.85 -8.11
CA VAL A 184 18.16 -19.04 -8.18
C VAL A 184 19.11 -19.60 -9.25
N ASP A 185 19.39 -20.89 -9.24
CA ASP A 185 20.32 -21.50 -10.21
C ASP A 185 19.75 -21.51 -11.65
N GLU A 186 18.43 -21.57 -11.82
CA GLU A 186 17.78 -21.36 -13.13
C GLU A 186 17.99 -19.92 -13.63
N VAL A 187 17.77 -18.90 -12.77
CA VAL A 187 18.05 -17.48 -13.10
C VAL A 187 19.53 -17.27 -13.44
N VAL A 188 20.44 -17.81 -12.64
CA VAL A 188 21.89 -17.73 -12.89
C VAL A 188 22.22 -18.32 -14.26
N SER A 189 21.63 -19.46 -14.61
CA SER A 189 21.86 -20.16 -15.87
C SER A 189 21.32 -19.39 -17.08
N GLU A 190 20.07 -18.93 -17.02
CA GLU A 190 19.43 -18.14 -18.08
C GLU A 190 20.19 -16.83 -18.33
N VAL A 191 20.49 -16.07 -17.27
CA VAL A 191 21.20 -14.79 -17.41
C VAL A 191 22.61 -15.01 -17.97
N ARG A 192 23.34 -16.03 -17.51
CA ARG A 192 24.66 -16.37 -18.08
C ARG A 192 24.55 -16.78 -19.55
N GLN A 193 23.47 -17.45 -19.97
CA GLN A 193 23.24 -17.76 -21.38
C GLN A 193 22.99 -16.49 -22.20
N ARG A 194 22.07 -15.61 -21.78
CA ARG A 194 21.76 -14.37 -22.51
C ARG A 194 22.98 -13.44 -22.62
N VAL A 195 23.76 -13.28 -21.55
CA VAL A 195 25.04 -12.54 -21.58
C VAL A 195 26.03 -13.13 -22.59
N ARG A 196 26.11 -14.46 -22.73
CA ARG A 196 26.96 -15.13 -23.74
C ARG A 196 26.45 -14.92 -25.16
N GLU A 197 25.14 -15.01 -25.39
CA GLU A 197 24.52 -14.81 -26.71
C GLU A 197 24.76 -13.38 -27.23
N ILE A 198 24.61 -12.37 -26.35
CA ILE A 198 24.80 -10.96 -26.70
C ILE A 198 26.29 -10.61 -26.86
N LYS A 199 27.17 -11.13 -26.00
CA LYS A 199 28.62 -10.85 -26.10
C LYS A 199 29.32 -11.67 -27.20
N ASN A 200 28.75 -12.81 -27.62
CA ASN A 200 29.29 -13.68 -28.68
C ASN A 200 28.23 -14.08 -29.74
N PRO A 201 27.69 -13.13 -30.53
CA PRO A 201 26.58 -13.37 -31.46
C PRO A 201 26.90 -14.33 -32.62
N GLY A 202 28.18 -14.71 -32.81
CA GLY A 202 28.60 -15.69 -33.82
C GLY A 202 28.34 -17.16 -33.44
N SER A 203 28.10 -17.45 -32.15
CA SER A 203 28.10 -18.82 -31.62
C SER A 203 26.88 -19.65 -32.06
N SER A 204 25.69 -19.03 -32.05
CA SER A 204 24.41 -19.75 -32.17
C SER A 204 23.99 -20.08 -33.61
N ARG A 205 24.75 -19.62 -34.61
CA ARG A 205 24.42 -19.80 -36.04
C ARG A 205 24.85 -21.16 -36.62
N GLY A 206 25.58 -21.98 -35.85
CA GLY A 206 26.17 -23.23 -36.32
C GLY A 206 25.37 -24.52 -36.10
N GLN A 207 24.29 -24.51 -35.31
CA GLN A 207 23.71 -25.75 -34.76
C GLN A 207 22.23 -26.01 -35.08
N ARG A 208 21.61 -25.24 -35.99
CA ARG A 208 20.16 -25.34 -36.28
C ARG A 208 19.81 -25.91 -37.66
N THR A 209 20.78 -26.42 -38.43
CA THR A 209 20.58 -26.79 -39.84
C THR A 209 20.39 -28.30 -40.12
N ASP A 210 20.80 -29.20 -39.21
CA ASP A 210 20.89 -30.65 -39.47
C ASP A 210 19.86 -31.53 -38.72
N ARG A 211 18.63 -31.04 -38.49
CA ARG A 211 17.54 -31.85 -37.89
C ARG A 211 16.19 -31.83 -38.62
N ASN A 212 16.18 -31.44 -39.89
CA ASN A 212 15.00 -31.55 -40.77
C ASN A 212 15.28 -32.44 -41.99
N ALA A 213 15.57 -33.72 -41.73
CA ALA A 213 15.68 -34.76 -42.76
C ALA A 213 15.32 -36.14 -42.18
N ASP A 214 14.08 -36.31 -41.70
CA ASP A 214 13.26 -37.52 -41.88
C ASP A 214 12.02 -37.50 -40.97
N GLN A 215 10.87 -37.07 -41.51
CA GLN A 215 9.72 -37.97 -41.65
C GLN A 215 8.62 -37.38 -42.56
N ARG A 216 8.37 -38.08 -43.66
CA ARG A 216 7.29 -37.88 -44.63
C ARG A 216 6.06 -38.66 -44.15
N SER A 217 4.87 -38.06 -44.16
CA SER A 217 3.74 -38.50 -45.03
C SER A 217 2.35 -38.03 -44.55
N THR A 218 1.63 -37.43 -45.49
CA THR A 218 0.17 -37.17 -45.63
C THR A 218 -0.67 -38.49 -45.65
N PRO A 219 -2.04 -38.52 -45.73
CA PRO A 219 -2.93 -37.47 -46.28
C PRO A 219 -4.38 -37.27 -45.74
N SER A 220 -4.90 -36.07 -46.06
CA SER A 220 -6.23 -35.67 -46.58
C SER A 220 -7.48 -36.57 -46.45
N THR A 221 -8.61 -35.96 -46.04
CA THR A 221 -10.01 -36.21 -46.50
C THR A 221 -10.98 -35.19 -45.82
N THR A 222 -12.10 -34.68 -46.36
CA THR A 222 -12.49 -34.10 -47.69
C THR A 222 -13.68 -33.14 -47.44
N ALA A 223 -13.97 -32.17 -48.33
CA ALA A 223 -15.23 -31.38 -48.38
C ALA A 223 -16.39 -32.21 -49.04
N PRO A 224 -17.62 -31.72 -49.36
CA PRO A 224 -18.15 -30.33 -49.35
C PRO A 224 -19.65 -30.20 -48.91
N GLU A 225 -20.27 -29.08 -49.32
CA GLU A 225 -21.72 -28.86 -49.62
C GLU A 225 -22.58 -27.98 -48.69
N THR A 226 -23.03 -26.86 -49.30
CA THR A 226 -24.22 -26.06 -48.96
C THR A 226 -25.47 -26.74 -49.56
N PRO A 227 -26.68 -26.47 -49.05
CA PRO A 227 -27.63 -25.80 -49.95
C PRO A 227 -28.53 -24.74 -49.27
N ALA A 228 -29.19 -23.93 -50.10
CA ALA A 228 -30.21 -22.95 -49.71
C ALA A 228 -31.59 -23.32 -50.31
N ARG A 229 -32.68 -22.91 -49.64
CA ARG A 229 -34.16 -22.87 -49.97
C ARG A 229 -34.95 -23.10 -48.66
N GLU A 230 -36.21 -22.73 -48.44
CA GLU A 230 -37.27 -21.97 -49.15
C GLU A 230 -38.24 -21.41 -48.05
N ARG A 231 -38.72 -20.16 -48.14
CA ARG A 231 -40.08 -19.74 -48.58
C ARG A 231 -41.29 -20.37 -47.84
N ASN A 232 -42.04 -19.52 -47.12
CA ASN A 232 -43.51 -19.46 -46.84
C ASN A 232 -43.70 -18.26 -45.86
N THR A 233 -44.62 -17.28 -45.93
CA THR A 233 -45.90 -17.01 -46.62
C THR A 233 -47.17 -17.67 -46.04
N GLU A 234 -47.82 -16.96 -45.11
CA GLU A 234 -49.27 -16.90 -44.73
C GLU A 234 -49.34 -16.08 -43.41
N SER A 235 -50.09 -14.98 -43.18
CA SER A 235 -51.38 -14.40 -43.62
C SER A 235 -52.57 -14.71 -42.69
N LEU A 236 -53.41 -13.68 -42.43
CA LEU A 236 -54.64 -13.55 -41.59
C LEU A 236 -54.42 -12.92 -40.19
N THR A 237 -54.79 -11.67 -39.86
CA THR A 237 -56.08 -10.91 -39.78
C THR A 237 -57.05 -11.24 -38.64
N SER A 238 -57.20 -10.31 -37.68
CA SER A 238 -58.39 -9.86 -36.89
C SER A 238 -57.87 -8.82 -35.88
N THR A 239 -58.30 -7.56 -35.69
CA THR A 239 -59.62 -6.87 -35.71
C THR A 239 -60.48 -7.08 -34.45
N ASP A 240 -60.33 -6.22 -33.44
CA ASP A 240 -61.34 -5.28 -32.86
C ASP A 240 -60.67 -4.48 -31.70
N GLN A 241 -60.86 -3.16 -31.49
CA GLN A 241 -62.02 -2.41 -30.94
C GLN A 241 -62.50 -2.93 -29.56
N SER A 242 -62.82 -2.12 -28.54
CA SER A 242 -62.59 -0.70 -28.20
C SER A 242 -62.89 -0.54 -26.67
N PRO A 243 -62.74 0.63 -26.00
CA PRO A 243 -62.80 0.74 -24.54
C PRO A 243 -64.24 0.86 -23.99
N GLU A 244 -64.42 0.63 -22.69
CA GLU A 244 -65.59 1.09 -21.93
C GLU A 244 -65.22 2.10 -20.84
N ASP A 245 -65.87 3.25 -20.93
CA ASP A 245 -66.02 4.29 -19.92
C ASP A 245 -67.30 4.01 -19.12
N THR A 246 -67.41 4.47 -17.87
CA THR A 246 -68.68 4.42 -17.11
C THR A 246 -68.74 5.57 -16.11
N THR A 247 -69.75 6.42 -16.26
CA THR A 247 -70.00 7.61 -15.44
C THR A 247 -71.49 7.66 -15.02
N VAL A 248 -71.83 8.53 -14.04
CA VAL A 248 -73.21 9.01 -13.71
C VAL A 248 -74.02 7.97 -12.87
N PRO A 249 -74.75 8.36 -11.79
CA PRO A 249 -75.67 9.49 -11.83
C PRO A 249 -75.70 10.54 -10.71
N ILE A 250 -76.25 11.67 -11.17
CA ILE A 250 -76.58 12.94 -10.52
C ILE A 250 -77.86 12.81 -9.67
N GLY A 251 -77.94 13.61 -8.60
CA GLY A 251 -79.20 14.03 -7.99
C GLY A 251 -79.17 15.54 -7.72
N GLU A 252 -80.04 16.30 -8.39
CA GLU A 252 -80.31 17.71 -8.09
C GLU A 252 -81.58 17.82 -7.22
N GLU A 253 -81.62 18.70 -6.23
CA GLU A 253 -82.85 19.46 -5.90
C GLU A 253 -82.58 20.77 -5.11
N GLU A 254 -83.08 21.86 -5.69
CA GLU A 254 -83.53 23.16 -5.13
C GLU A 254 -82.70 24.03 -4.14
N ARG A 255 -82.18 25.12 -4.75
CA ARG A 255 -81.93 26.49 -4.24
C ARG A 255 -82.64 26.96 -2.95
N LYS A 256 -81.91 27.70 -2.11
CA LYS A 256 -82.33 29.01 -1.56
C LYS A 256 -81.14 29.93 -1.23
N SER A 257 -81.42 31.24 -1.12
CA SER A 257 -80.44 32.33 -1.24
C SER A 257 -79.92 32.88 0.11
N ASP A 258 -78.82 33.64 0.00
CA ASP A 258 -78.37 34.73 0.88
C ASP A 258 -77.78 34.40 2.27
N SER A 259 -76.47 34.17 2.31
CA SER A 259 -75.53 34.99 3.09
C SER A 259 -74.08 34.63 2.76
N GLU A 260 -73.24 35.63 2.45
CA GLU A 260 -71.78 35.44 2.34
C GLU A 260 -71.20 35.10 3.72
N ASP A 261 -70.73 33.86 3.88
CA ASP A 261 -69.88 33.46 5.00
C ASP A 261 -68.67 32.74 4.41
N VAL A 262 -67.55 33.46 4.32
CA VAL A 262 -66.31 32.95 3.73
C VAL A 262 -65.69 31.99 4.73
N THR A 263 -66.05 30.72 4.65
CA THR A 263 -65.36 29.65 5.39
C THR A 263 -63.88 29.68 5.01
N PRO A 264 -62.96 30.00 5.95
CA PRO A 264 -61.54 30.04 5.62
C PRO A 264 -61.09 28.65 5.19
N GLN A 265 -60.34 28.56 4.09
CA GLN A 265 -59.80 27.28 3.66
C GLN A 265 -58.90 26.71 4.78
N PRO A 266 -59.04 25.43 5.15
CA PRO A 266 -58.36 24.89 6.32
C PRO A 266 -56.83 24.99 6.20
N ILE A 267 -56.29 24.87 4.98
CA ILE A 267 -54.86 24.98 4.69
C ILE A 267 -54.32 26.37 5.08
N ALA A 268 -54.97 27.45 4.63
CA ALA A 268 -54.56 28.82 4.96
C ALA A 268 -54.58 29.08 6.48
N SER A 269 -55.58 28.56 7.20
CA SER A 269 -55.64 28.70 8.67
C SER A 269 -54.52 27.96 9.40
N VAL A 270 -54.05 26.82 8.85
CA VAL A 270 -52.92 26.05 9.39
C VAL A 270 -51.60 26.73 9.05
N ALA A 271 -51.43 27.23 7.82
CA ALA A 271 -50.27 28.00 7.39
C ALA A 271 -50.06 29.25 8.24
N ASP A 272 -51.10 30.05 8.49
CA ASP A 272 -51.04 31.21 9.39
C ASP A 272 -50.69 30.83 10.83
N THR A 273 -51.21 29.69 11.31
CA THR A 273 -50.90 29.18 12.66
C THR A 273 -49.43 28.76 12.78
N VAL A 274 -48.87 28.13 11.74
CA VAL A 274 -47.45 27.75 11.69
C VAL A 274 -46.56 28.99 11.51
N ALA A 275 -46.88 29.89 10.59
CA ALA A 275 -46.14 31.13 10.36
C ALA A 275 -46.04 31.99 11.62
N SER A 276 -47.18 32.19 12.31
CA SER A 276 -47.25 33.00 13.53
C SER A 276 -46.61 32.33 14.75
N GLY A 277 -46.71 31.00 14.85
CA GLY A 277 -46.18 30.19 15.95
C GLY A 277 -44.68 29.94 15.86
N THR A 278 -44.16 29.56 14.69
CA THR A 278 -42.75 29.19 14.48
C THR A 278 -41.88 30.35 14.00
N ARG A 279 -42.47 31.36 13.32
CA ARG A 279 -41.77 32.54 12.77
C ARG A 279 -40.50 32.18 11.98
N PRO A 280 -40.63 31.45 10.87
CA PRO A 280 -39.49 31.01 10.08
C PRO A 280 -38.58 32.17 9.69
N SER A 281 -37.30 32.07 10.05
CA SER A 281 -36.26 33.03 9.67
C SER A 281 -35.55 32.65 8.37
N ASP A 282 -35.73 31.43 7.87
CA ASP A 282 -35.29 31.03 6.53
C ASP A 282 -36.27 31.59 5.48
N PRO A 283 -35.79 32.21 4.39
CA PRO A 283 -36.63 32.87 3.41
C PRO A 283 -37.55 31.91 2.65
N VAL A 284 -37.12 30.67 2.39
CA VAL A 284 -37.91 29.67 1.66
C VAL A 284 -39.06 29.17 2.54
N ALA A 285 -38.77 28.84 3.80
CA ALA A 285 -39.80 28.45 4.76
C ALA A 285 -40.84 29.57 5.01
N ASN A 286 -40.40 30.83 4.98
CA ASN A 286 -41.29 31.98 5.11
C ASN A 286 -42.14 32.22 3.86
N GLU A 287 -41.58 32.07 2.64
CA GLU A 287 -42.35 32.20 1.40
C GLU A 287 -43.35 31.05 1.23
N LEU A 288 -42.97 29.81 1.55
CA LEU A 288 -43.89 28.67 1.57
C LEU A 288 -45.06 28.91 2.53
N CYS A 289 -44.80 29.38 3.76
CA CYS A 289 -45.85 29.78 4.69
C CYS A 289 -46.73 30.91 4.12
N ARG A 290 -46.13 31.90 3.46
CA ARG A 290 -46.84 33.05 2.87
C ARG A 290 -47.78 32.65 1.73
N VAL A 291 -47.33 31.75 0.85
CA VAL A 291 -48.12 31.26 -0.29
C VAL A 291 -49.23 30.32 0.20
N LEU A 292 -48.95 29.43 1.17
CA LEU A 292 -49.97 28.56 1.76
C LEU A 292 -51.03 29.31 2.58
N SER A 293 -50.72 30.50 3.11
CA SER A 293 -51.67 31.38 3.80
C SER A 293 -52.58 32.19 2.87
N ASP A 294 -52.30 32.26 1.56
CA ASP A 294 -53.18 32.94 0.62
C ASP A 294 -54.50 32.16 0.46
N PRO A 295 -55.69 32.79 0.58
CA PRO A 295 -56.97 32.10 0.35
C PRO A 295 -57.22 31.70 -1.11
N SER A 296 -56.40 32.19 -2.05
CA SER A 296 -56.43 31.86 -3.48
C SER A 296 -54.99 31.86 -4.04
N PRO A 297 -54.15 30.87 -3.68
CA PRO A 297 -52.76 30.84 -4.11
C PRO A 297 -52.68 30.64 -5.62
N ASP A 298 -51.73 31.34 -6.23
CA ASP A 298 -51.33 31.13 -7.62
C ASP A 298 -50.62 29.76 -7.71
N GLU A 299 -51.15 28.85 -8.52
CA GLU A 299 -50.74 27.44 -8.58
C GLU A 299 -49.24 27.31 -8.90
N GLN A 300 -48.75 28.11 -9.85
CA GLN A 300 -47.34 28.14 -10.23
C GLN A 300 -46.44 28.60 -9.07
N ARG A 301 -46.86 29.58 -8.27
CA ARG A 301 -46.08 30.05 -7.11
C ARG A 301 -46.10 29.09 -5.94
N LEU A 302 -47.17 28.30 -5.81
CA LEU A 302 -47.25 27.24 -4.82
C LEU A 302 -46.34 26.06 -5.21
N GLU A 303 -46.28 25.73 -6.50
CA GLU A 303 -45.35 24.74 -7.06
C GLU A 303 -43.89 25.18 -6.85
N GLU A 304 -43.51 26.39 -7.29
CA GLU A 304 -42.17 26.97 -7.09
C GLU A 304 -41.76 26.99 -5.59
N ALA A 305 -42.64 27.46 -4.69
CA ALA A 305 -42.34 27.53 -3.26
C ALA A 305 -42.30 26.15 -2.56
N LEU A 306 -42.93 25.13 -3.13
CA LEU A 306 -42.83 23.74 -2.66
C LEU A 306 -41.57 23.06 -3.18
N GLU A 307 -41.19 23.31 -4.44
CA GLU A 307 -39.96 22.80 -5.06
C GLU A 307 -38.73 23.35 -4.32
N ASP A 308 -38.62 24.67 -4.14
CA ASP A 308 -37.57 25.31 -3.34
C ASP A 308 -37.47 24.74 -1.91
N ALA A 309 -38.61 24.43 -1.28
CA ALA A 309 -38.66 23.90 0.08
C ALA A 309 -38.26 22.41 0.15
N VAL A 310 -38.59 21.61 -0.87
CA VAL A 310 -38.17 20.21 -0.98
C VAL A 310 -36.66 20.14 -1.24
N ASP A 311 -36.15 20.88 -2.22
CA ASP A 311 -34.73 20.91 -2.56
C ASP A 311 -33.88 21.29 -1.33
N ARG A 312 -34.31 22.30 -0.57
CA ARG A 312 -33.62 22.75 0.63
C ARG A 312 -33.69 21.76 1.80
N LEU A 313 -34.73 20.94 1.88
CA LEU A 313 -34.82 19.84 2.84
C LEU A 313 -33.96 18.63 2.41
N GLU A 314 -33.88 18.33 1.11
CA GLU A 314 -32.99 17.30 0.59
C GLU A 314 -31.50 17.69 0.72
N GLU A 315 -31.15 18.95 0.46
CA GLU A 315 -29.82 19.53 0.71
C GLU A 315 -29.43 19.37 2.19
N ALA A 316 -30.29 19.83 3.11
CA ALA A 316 -30.06 19.71 4.55
C ALA A 316 -29.97 18.24 5.01
N GLY A 317 -30.78 17.35 4.45
CA GLY A 317 -30.74 15.91 4.71
C GLY A 317 -29.45 15.25 4.22
N ALA A 318 -28.95 15.66 3.04
CA ALA A 318 -27.69 15.18 2.48
C ALA A 318 -26.48 15.65 3.31
N VAL A 319 -26.48 16.92 3.75
CA VAL A 319 -25.45 17.47 4.66
C VAL A 319 -25.48 16.74 6.01
N ALA A 320 -26.66 16.55 6.61
CA ALA A 320 -26.80 15.81 7.86
C ALA A 320 -26.28 14.37 7.73
N ALA A 321 -26.66 13.67 6.65
CA ALA A 321 -26.19 12.31 6.37
C ALA A 321 -24.69 12.22 6.03
N ALA A 322 -24.04 13.31 5.59
CA ALA A 322 -22.60 13.37 5.39
C ALA A 322 -21.85 13.53 6.72
N VAL A 323 -22.38 14.32 7.66
CA VAL A 323 -21.84 14.50 9.01
C VAL A 323 -22.09 13.26 9.88
N GLU A 324 -23.28 12.65 9.82
CA GLU A 324 -23.65 11.44 10.58
C GLU A 324 -22.86 10.20 10.13
N ARG A 325 -22.23 10.23 8.95
CA ARG A 325 -21.30 9.19 8.46
C ARG A 325 -19.89 9.27 9.07
N ILE A 326 -19.60 10.29 9.88
CA ILE A 326 -18.33 10.42 10.61
C ILE A 326 -18.52 9.81 12.01
N ASP A 327 -18.31 8.49 12.10
CA ASP A 327 -18.29 7.76 13.38
C ASP A 327 -17.06 8.14 14.23
N ASP A 328 -15.95 8.50 13.57
CA ASP A 328 -14.69 8.90 14.21
C ASP A 328 -14.13 10.17 13.53
N PRO A 329 -14.15 11.34 14.20
CA PRO A 329 -13.63 12.59 13.63
C PRO A 329 -12.10 12.62 13.50
N THR A 330 -11.38 11.61 14.00
CA THR A 330 -9.92 11.45 13.82
C THR A 330 -9.56 10.56 12.63
N ALA A 331 -10.55 9.92 11.98
CA ALA A 331 -10.32 9.07 10.82
C ALA A 331 -10.32 9.90 9.51
N ASP A 332 -9.13 10.31 9.05
CA ASP A 332 -8.92 11.09 7.82
C ASP A 332 -9.79 10.64 6.64
N ALA A 333 -9.91 9.32 6.41
CA ALA A 333 -10.70 8.77 5.31
C ALA A 333 -12.22 9.03 5.42
N GLN A 334 -12.76 9.15 6.64
CA GLN A 334 -14.17 9.51 6.87
C GLN A 334 -14.37 11.01 6.65
N VAL A 335 -13.47 11.83 7.22
CA VAL A 335 -13.49 13.30 7.09
C VAL A 335 -13.34 13.73 5.62
N GLU A 336 -12.42 13.11 4.88
CA GLU A 336 -12.23 13.32 3.44
C GLU A 336 -13.44 12.89 2.59
N SER A 337 -14.13 11.81 2.99
CA SER A 337 -15.35 11.35 2.32
C SER A 337 -16.52 12.30 2.56
N ALA A 338 -16.63 12.85 3.77
CA ALA A 338 -17.59 13.90 4.10
C ALA A 338 -17.28 15.20 3.36
N LYS A 339 -16.01 15.65 3.35
CA LYS A 339 -15.54 16.83 2.58
C LYS A 339 -15.95 16.71 1.11
N ARG A 340 -15.60 15.62 0.42
CA ARG A 340 -16.00 15.39 -0.98
C ARG A 340 -17.51 15.34 -1.21
N THR A 341 -18.30 14.95 -0.21
CA THR A 341 -19.76 14.99 -0.31
C THR A 341 -20.30 16.42 -0.21
N LEU A 342 -19.61 17.30 0.52
CA LEU A 342 -19.97 18.71 0.71
C LEU A 342 -19.43 19.62 -0.40
N THR A 343 -18.22 19.42 -0.92
CA THR A 343 -17.65 20.21 -2.04
C THR A 343 -18.46 20.05 -3.35
N VAL A 344 -19.37 19.08 -3.43
CA VAL A 344 -20.31 18.86 -4.56
C VAL A 344 -21.66 19.55 -4.33
N ARG A 345 -21.85 20.25 -3.20
CA ARG A 345 -23.12 20.88 -2.80
C ARG A 345 -22.92 22.36 -2.50
N ASP A 346 -23.45 23.21 -3.36
CA ASP A 346 -23.48 24.66 -3.15
C ASP A 346 -24.44 25.00 -2.01
N GLY A 347 -23.93 25.60 -0.92
CA GLY A 347 -24.79 26.07 0.17
C GLY A 347 -24.04 26.58 1.39
N PRO A 348 -24.56 27.59 2.11
CA PRO A 348 -23.85 28.25 3.22
C PRO A 348 -23.56 27.33 4.41
N ILE A 349 -24.23 26.17 4.50
CA ILE A 349 -23.98 25.14 5.51
C ILE A 349 -22.83 24.22 5.06
N ALA A 350 -22.75 23.88 3.77
CA ALA A 350 -21.65 23.11 3.19
C ALA A 350 -20.34 23.91 3.26
N ASP A 351 -20.35 25.16 2.80
CA ASP A 351 -19.22 26.10 2.86
C ASP A 351 -18.64 26.23 4.29
N GLY A 352 -19.53 26.35 5.28
CA GLY A 352 -19.15 26.50 6.68
C GLY A 352 -18.57 25.23 7.30
N LEU A 353 -19.01 24.04 6.85
CA LEU A 353 -18.49 22.76 7.31
C LEU A 353 -17.19 22.36 6.60
N GLU A 354 -17.01 22.74 5.33
CA GLU A 354 -15.78 22.46 4.58
C GLU A 354 -14.54 23.06 5.27
N GLN A 355 -14.63 24.30 5.76
CA GLN A 355 -13.55 24.94 6.53
C GLN A 355 -13.23 24.23 7.85
N VAL A 356 -14.24 23.61 8.48
CA VAL A 356 -14.04 22.85 9.73
C VAL A 356 -13.33 21.52 9.44
N PHE A 357 -13.72 20.82 8.37
CA PHE A 357 -13.08 19.56 7.97
C PHE A 357 -11.67 19.77 7.43
N GLU A 358 -11.41 20.84 6.69
CA GLU A 358 -10.06 21.22 6.26
C GLU A 358 -9.13 21.44 7.46
N ARG A 359 -9.58 22.20 8.47
CA ARG A 359 -8.83 22.43 9.70
C ARG A 359 -8.62 21.16 10.53
N ALA A 360 -9.55 20.21 10.48
CA ALA A 360 -9.42 18.92 11.18
C ALA A 360 -8.33 18.05 10.54
N VAL A 361 -8.37 17.87 9.21
CA VAL A 361 -7.36 17.09 8.46
C VAL A 361 -5.95 17.67 8.63
N GLU A 362 -5.82 19.00 8.62
CA GLU A 362 -4.53 19.66 8.82
C GLU A 362 -3.96 19.45 10.23
N SER A 363 -4.81 19.42 11.26
CA SER A 363 -4.41 19.12 12.65
C SER A 363 -3.95 17.67 12.81
N THR A 364 -4.77 16.71 12.37
CA THR A 364 -4.48 15.26 12.52
C THR A 364 -3.20 14.88 11.79
N ARG A 365 -2.98 15.42 10.59
CA ARG A 365 -1.77 15.19 9.80
C ARG A 365 -0.50 15.76 10.47
N THR A 366 -0.61 16.91 11.13
CA THR A 366 0.51 17.52 11.85
C THR A 366 0.88 16.69 13.08
N GLU A 367 -0.11 16.28 13.87
CA GLU A 367 0.09 15.44 15.06
C GLU A 367 0.69 14.06 14.72
N ALA A 368 0.28 13.45 13.59
CA ALA A 368 0.86 12.20 13.12
C ALA A 368 2.34 12.34 12.73
N ILE A 369 2.72 13.43 12.06
CA ILE A 369 4.12 13.70 11.66
C ILE A 369 4.99 13.97 12.90
N GLU A 370 4.50 14.74 13.88
CA GLU A 370 5.22 14.96 15.14
C GLU A 370 5.40 13.65 15.93
N ALA A 371 4.39 12.76 15.94
CA ALA A 371 4.48 11.45 16.58
C ALA A 371 5.51 10.53 15.91
N ASP A 372 5.54 10.47 14.57
CA ASP A 372 6.53 9.68 13.82
C ASP A 372 7.96 10.22 14.01
N LEU A 373 8.14 11.55 13.99
CA LEU A 373 9.43 12.18 14.26
C LEU A 373 9.93 11.89 15.69
N SER A 374 9.05 12.01 16.69
CA SER A 374 9.34 11.69 18.09
C SER A 374 9.66 10.20 18.31
N ALA A 375 8.94 9.30 17.62
CA ALA A 375 9.24 7.87 17.66
C ALA A 375 10.61 7.54 17.05
N THR A 376 10.94 8.18 15.93
CA THR A 376 12.23 8.03 15.23
C THR A 376 13.38 8.58 16.06
N GLU A 377 13.22 9.75 16.68
CA GLU A 377 14.20 10.34 17.60
C GLU A 377 14.42 9.44 18.83
N ALA A 378 13.35 8.90 19.43
CA ALA A 378 13.46 7.99 20.55
C ALA A 378 14.12 6.64 20.19
N GLU A 379 13.97 6.16 18.94
CA GLU A 379 14.70 4.98 18.46
C GLU A 379 16.19 5.27 18.21
N LEU A 380 16.49 6.44 17.64
CA LEU A 380 17.86 6.92 17.49
C LEU A 380 18.58 7.04 18.85
N GLU A 381 17.97 7.69 19.83
CA GLU A 381 18.55 7.81 21.17
C GLU A 381 18.80 6.43 21.82
N ARG A 382 17.96 5.42 21.54
CA ARG A 382 18.19 4.04 22.02
C ARG A 382 19.42 3.43 21.35
N SER A 383 19.58 3.65 20.05
CA SER A 383 20.75 3.21 19.27
C SER A 383 22.05 3.86 19.77
N GLU A 384 22.07 5.18 19.96
CA GLU A 384 23.22 5.91 20.52
C GLU A 384 23.58 5.42 21.93
N ARG A 385 22.59 5.28 22.82
CA ARG A 385 22.79 4.72 24.16
C ARG A 385 23.27 3.27 24.14
N GLN A 386 22.93 2.49 23.11
CA GLN A 386 23.43 1.12 22.92
C GLN A 386 24.89 1.13 22.44
N TYR A 387 25.24 2.01 21.50
CA TYR A 387 26.61 2.19 21.03
C TYR A 387 27.55 2.65 22.16
N ASP A 388 27.19 3.68 22.92
CA ASP A 388 28.03 4.17 24.03
C ASP A 388 28.28 3.09 25.09
N ARG A 389 27.30 2.20 25.33
CA ARG A 389 27.46 1.04 26.22
C ARG A 389 28.40 -0.01 25.65
N LEU A 390 28.26 -0.35 24.36
CA LEU A 390 29.17 -1.28 23.66
C LEU A 390 30.61 -0.76 23.68
N ARG A 391 30.79 0.51 23.35
CA ARG A 391 32.08 1.21 23.45
C ARG A 391 32.64 1.15 24.88
N THR A 392 31.84 1.48 25.89
CA THR A 392 32.27 1.47 27.30
C THR A 392 32.67 0.05 27.76
N ALA A 393 31.97 -0.98 27.29
CA ALA A 393 32.32 -2.37 27.55
C ALA A 393 33.64 -2.76 26.89
N ALA A 394 33.80 -2.47 25.59
CA ALA A 394 35.04 -2.72 24.84
C ALA A 394 36.25 -1.99 25.44
N GLU A 395 36.10 -0.70 25.78
CA GLU A 395 37.11 0.08 26.51
C GLU A 395 37.49 -0.55 27.86
N THR A 396 36.53 -1.16 28.55
CA THR A 396 36.77 -1.77 29.86
C THR A 396 37.50 -3.11 29.73
N VAL A 397 37.12 -3.95 28.78
CA VAL A 397 37.82 -5.21 28.46
C VAL A 397 39.25 -4.93 28.02
N CYS A 398 39.47 -4.03 27.05
CA CYS A 398 40.80 -3.69 26.55
C CYS A 398 41.71 -3.11 27.65
N ARG A 399 41.15 -2.26 28.52
CA ARG A 399 41.84 -1.68 29.68
C ARG A 399 42.23 -2.72 30.72
N GLU A 400 41.37 -3.71 31.00
CA GLU A 400 41.67 -4.74 32.00
C GLU A 400 42.66 -5.78 31.48
N VAL A 401 42.56 -6.18 30.21
CA VAL A 401 43.54 -7.03 29.51
C VAL A 401 44.93 -6.36 29.47
N THR A 402 44.98 -5.04 29.26
CA THR A 402 46.24 -4.27 29.33
C THR A 402 46.77 -4.17 30.77
N ARG A 403 45.89 -4.10 31.78
CA ARG A 403 46.28 -4.01 33.20
C ARG A 403 46.78 -5.34 33.76
N SER A 404 46.17 -6.47 33.37
CA SER A 404 46.60 -7.80 33.78
C SER A 404 47.94 -8.22 33.17
N GLY A 405 48.43 -7.47 32.17
CA GLY A 405 49.71 -7.73 31.50
C GLY A 405 49.69 -8.93 30.56
N VAL A 406 48.50 -9.48 30.27
CA VAL A 406 48.31 -10.61 29.35
C VAL A 406 48.63 -10.20 27.90
N LEU A 407 48.26 -8.98 27.52
CA LEU A 407 48.56 -8.40 26.20
C LEU A 407 48.99 -6.94 26.34
N THR A 408 49.73 -6.44 25.34
CA THR A 408 50.10 -5.03 25.20
C THR A 408 49.53 -4.48 23.91
N LEU A 409 48.35 -3.86 24.01
CA LEU A 409 47.68 -3.19 22.90
C LEU A 409 48.47 -1.93 22.52
N ARG A 410 48.60 -1.67 21.21
CA ARG A 410 49.42 -0.61 20.63
C ARG A 410 48.62 0.64 20.32
N SER A 411 47.34 0.50 19.98
CA SER A 411 46.48 1.65 19.72
C SER A 411 45.91 2.26 21.00
N SER A 412 45.53 3.54 20.91
CA SER A 412 44.69 4.23 21.89
C SER A 412 43.22 4.34 21.46
N ASP A 413 42.89 3.96 20.22
CA ASP A 413 41.50 3.90 19.76
C ASP A 413 40.84 2.58 20.18
N VAL A 414 39.56 2.65 20.55
CA VAL A 414 38.80 1.51 21.10
C VAL A 414 38.59 0.42 20.05
N VAL A 415 38.31 0.80 18.80
CA VAL A 415 37.98 -0.15 17.74
C VAL A 415 39.26 -0.86 17.29
N GLU A 416 40.36 -0.12 17.13
CA GLU A 416 41.68 -0.70 16.87
C GLU A 416 42.15 -1.60 18.04
N GLN A 417 41.93 -1.21 19.29
CA GLN A 417 42.24 -2.05 20.47
C GLN A 417 41.43 -3.35 20.50
N THR A 418 40.13 -3.28 20.17
CA THR A 418 39.25 -4.47 20.17
C THR A 418 39.59 -5.40 19.00
N THR A 419 40.04 -4.85 17.87
CA THR A 419 40.54 -5.60 16.72
C THR A 419 41.87 -6.28 17.03
N GLU A 420 42.85 -5.56 17.60
CA GLU A 420 44.14 -6.14 18.01
C GLU A 420 43.96 -7.24 19.08
N LEU A 421 42.94 -7.12 19.95
CA LEU A 421 42.54 -8.18 20.88
C LEU A 421 41.98 -9.42 20.15
N ALA A 422 41.13 -9.24 19.13
CA ALA A 422 40.60 -10.35 18.35
C ALA A 422 41.71 -11.07 17.55
N ASP A 423 42.60 -10.34 16.88
CA ASP A 423 43.74 -10.88 16.12
C ASP A 423 44.74 -11.65 17.02
N THR A 424 44.91 -11.22 18.27
CA THR A 424 45.80 -11.90 19.23
C THR A 424 45.18 -13.17 19.84
N LEU A 425 43.84 -13.28 19.84
CA LEU A 425 43.13 -14.53 20.13
C LEU A 425 43.16 -15.50 18.95
N GLU A 426 42.88 -15.03 17.72
CA GLU A 426 42.93 -15.84 16.48
C GLU A 426 44.31 -16.48 16.25
N SER A 427 45.39 -15.75 16.56
CA SER A 427 46.76 -16.21 16.29
C SER A 427 47.30 -17.26 17.28
N ASP A 428 46.53 -17.67 18.29
CA ASP A 428 46.89 -18.64 19.35
C ASP A 428 48.26 -18.33 20.02
N THR A 429 48.68 -17.06 19.96
CA THR A 429 49.98 -16.61 20.50
C THR A 429 49.94 -16.41 22.02
N VAL A 430 48.74 -16.29 22.60
CA VAL A 430 48.49 -16.35 24.04
C VAL A 430 48.29 -17.81 24.43
N VAL A 431 49.39 -18.55 24.61
CA VAL A 431 49.34 -19.89 25.20
C VAL A 431 48.77 -19.76 26.61
N LEU A 432 47.50 -20.16 26.79
CA LEU A 432 46.80 -20.32 28.08
C LEU A 432 47.44 -21.47 28.88
N LYS A 433 48.65 -21.21 29.36
CA LYS A 433 49.54 -22.22 29.92
C LYS A 433 49.10 -22.53 31.34
N ARG A 434 48.33 -23.62 31.48
CA ARG A 434 47.97 -24.25 32.76
C ARG A 434 49.14 -24.14 33.76
N PRO A 435 48.96 -23.47 34.91
CA PRO A 435 50.07 -23.24 35.84
C PRO A 435 50.48 -24.56 36.49
N ASP A 436 51.67 -25.04 36.14
CA ASP A 436 52.42 -25.92 37.02
C ASP A 436 52.65 -25.16 38.34
N ALA A 437 52.49 -25.86 39.46
CA ALA A 437 52.39 -25.21 40.76
C ALA A 437 53.61 -24.34 41.10
N THR A 438 53.36 -23.20 41.77
CA THR A 438 54.32 -22.26 42.39
C THR A 438 54.89 -21.10 41.54
N GLN A 439 54.05 -20.14 41.12
CA GLN A 439 54.20 -18.69 41.47
C GLN A 439 53.11 -17.79 40.85
N GLU A 440 52.49 -16.94 41.69
CA GLU A 440 51.63 -15.75 41.43
C GLU A 440 50.42 -15.89 40.47
N PRO A 441 49.31 -15.14 40.72
CA PRO A 441 48.04 -15.38 40.04
C PRO A 441 47.99 -14.71 38.65
N ALA A 442 48.19 -15.49 37.60
CA ALA A 442 47.73 -15.11 36.27
C ALA A 442 46.19 -14.97 36.30
N THR A 443 45.69 -13.78 35.95
CA THR A 443 44.25 -13.48 35.98
C THR A 443 43.61 -14.03 34.71
N GLU A 444 42.81 -15.09 34.85
CA GLU A 444 42.22 -15.81 33.70
C GLU A 444 41.08 -14.98 33.06
N LEU A 445 40.93 -15.06 31.74
CA LEU A 445 39.91 -14.34 30.96
C LEU A 445 38.49 -14.48 31.54
N PRO A 446 38.04 -15.66 32.01
CA PRO A 446 36.73 -15.80 32.67
C PRO A 446 36.53 -14.91 33.89
N SER A 447 37.57 -14.68 34.72
CA SER A 447 37.43 -13.78 35.87
C SER A 447 37.34 -12.30 35.47
N ILE A 448 37.89 -11.94 34.29
CA ILE A 448 37.76 -10.60 33.73
C ILE A 448 36.33 -10.42 33.19
N ALA A 449 35.80 -11.42 32.46
CA ALA A 449 34.42 -11.41 31.97
C ALA A 449 33.40 -11.32 33.13
N ASP A 450 33.57 -12.14 34.18
CA ASP A 450 32.74 -12.12 35.39
C ASP A 450 32.76 -10.76 36.13
N ASP A 451 33.91 -10.09 36.21
CA ASP A 451 34.02 -8.77 36.84
C ASP A 451 33.48 -7.64 35.94
N VAL A 452 33.55 -7.77 34.61
CA VAL A 452 32.86 -6.85 33.67
C VAL A 452 31.34 -7.06 33.73
N GLU A 453 30.84 -8.30 33.77
CA GLU A 453 29.41 -8.58 33.94
C GLU A 453 28.88 -7.99 35.26
N ARG A 454 29.61 -8.22 36.36
CA ARG A 454 29.25 -7.76 37.71
C ARG A 454 29.27 -6.23 37.85
N SER A 455 30.13 -5.53 37.10
CA SER A 455 30.26 -4.07 37.14
C SER A 455 29.36 -3.34 36.13
N VAL A 456 29.20 -3.85 34.90
CA VAL A 456 28.47 -3.18 33.81
C VAL A 456 27.01 -3.65 33.69
N ARG A 457 26.70 -4.90 34.12
CA ARG A 457 25.35 -5.51 34.08
C ARG A 457 24.68 -5.45 32.69
N PRO A 458 25.18 -6.23 31.70
CA PRO A 458 24.71 -6.17 30.30
C PRO A 458 23.19 -6.36 30.12
N GLN A 459 22.59 -5.45 29.35
CA GLN A 459 21.13 -5.39 29.09
C GLN A 459 20.74 -5.84 27.66
N SER A 460 21.61 -5.68 26.68
CA SER A 460 21.44 -6.15 25.29
C SER A 460 21.79 -7.62 25.17
N ALA A 461 21.19 -8.32 24.18
CA ALA A 461 21.52 -9.72 23.89
C ALA A 461 23.01 -9.88 23.53
N GLN A 462 23.49 -9.07 22.57
CA GLN A 462 24.88 -9.12 22.08
C GLN A 462 25.94 -8.86 23.17
N SER A 463 25.67 -7.97 24.14
CA SER A 463 26.62 -7.73 25.24
C SER A 463 26.56 -8.80 26.34
N ARG A 464 25.45 -9.55 26.45
CA ARG A 464 25.41 -10.75 27.29
C ARG A 464 26.15 -11.88 26.61
N GLU A 465 25.83 -12.14 25.34
CA GLU A 465 26.48 -13.14 24.48
C GLU A 465 28.00 -12.97 24.48
N LEU A 466 28.52 -11.76 24.23
CA LEU A 466 29.96 -11.49 24.32
C LEU A 466 30.57 -11.76 25.69
N LEU A 467 29.87 -11.48 26.79
CA LEU A 467 30.40 -11.75 28.14
C LEU A 467 30.27 -13.23 28.53
N GLU A 468 29.19 -13.90 28.10
CA GLU A 468 28.94 -15.34 28.28
C GLU A 468 29.99 -16.17 27.53
N THR A 469 30.27 -15.84 26.26
CA THR A 469 31.33 -16.49 25.47
C THR A 469 32.74 -16.21 26.02
N LEU A 470 33.00 -15.04 26.61
CA LEU A 470 34.29 -14.73 27.26
C LEU A 470 34.44 -15.36 28.66
N SER A 471 33.34 -15.74 29.32
CA SER A 471 33.37 -16.51 30.58
C SER A 471 33.55 -18.02 30.36
N GLU A 472 33.34 -18.55 29.15
CA GLU A 472 33.54 -19.98 28.85
C GLU A 472 34.98 -20.30 28.37
N PRO A 473 35.72 -21.21 29.05
CA PRO A 473 37.16 -21.39 28.83
C PRO A 473 37.55 -22.22 27.60
N GLU A 474 36.60 -22.76 26.84
CA GLU A 474 36.83 -23.60 25.63
C GLU A 474 35.93 -23.21 24.44
N ALA A 475 35.40 -21.97 24.41
CA ALA A 475 34.50 -21.53 23.34
C ALA A 475 35.27 -21.23 22.03
N GLU A 476 35.21 -22.17 21.06
CA GLU A 476 35.67 -21.97 19.66
C GLU A 476 34.95 -20.78 18.98
N ASP A 477 33.80 -20.34 19.53
CA ASP A 477 32.98 -19.25 18.99
C ASP A 477 33.39 -17.83 19.41
N SER A 478 34.33 -17.66 20.35
CA SER A 478 34.76 -16.36 20.90
C SER A 478 35.21 -15.36 19.82
N GLU A 479 35.90 -15.88 18.80
CA GLU A 479 36.38 -15.14 17.63
C GLU A 479 35.22 -14.55 16.80
N SER A 480 34.13 -15.30 16.65
CA SER A 480 32.96 -14.87 15.87
C SER A 480 32.21 -13.73 16.53
N VAL A 481 32.05 -13.78 17.85
CA VAL A 481 31.32 -12.77 18.65
C VAL A 481 32.14 -11.48 18.76
N LEU A 482 33.47 -11.59 18.91
CA LEU A 482 34.37 -10.43 18.87
C LEU A 482 34.38 -9.76 17.49
N ARG A 483 34.51 -10.52 16.38
CA ARG A 483 34.41 -9.94 15.04
C ARG A 483 33.04 -9.33 14.75
N SER A 484 31.95 -9.94 15.21
CA SER A 484 30.58 -9.37 15.11
C SER A 484 30.48 -8.01 15.83
N THR A 485 31.10 -7.92 17.01
CA THR A 485 31.16 -6.68 17.79
C THR A 485 32.04 -5.62 17.12
N VAL A 486 33.22 -5.98 16.60
CA VAL A 486 34.10 -5.08 15.84
C VAL A 486 33.40 -4.56 14.59
N ASN A 487 32.82 -5.44 13.76
CA ASN A 487 32.03 -5.05 12.57
C ASN A 487 30.89 -4.08 12.91
N SER A 488 30.25 -4.25 14.06
CA SER A 488 29.18 -3.35 14.54
C SER A 488 29.72 -1.99 14.97
N LEU A 489 30.92 -1.94 15.57
CA LEU A 489 31.59 -0.69 15.94
C LEU A 489 32.14 0.05 14.71
N ASP A 490 32.74 -0.67 13.76
CA ASP A 490 33.24 -0.12 12.48
C ASP A 490 32.11 0.46 11.63
N ALA A 491 31.02 -0.29 11.43
CA ALA A 491 29.87 0.19 10.66
C ALA A 491 29.25 1.46 11.26
N TYR A 492 29.25 1.57 12.60
CA TYR A 492 28.78 2.78 13.28
C TYR A 492 29.81 3.93 13.21
N ALA A 493 31.10 3.65 13.25
CA ALA A 493 32.16 4.65 13.06
C ALA A 493 32.15 5.22 11.63
N GLU A 494 31.96 4.37 10.62
CA GLU A 494 31.79 4.77 9.21
C GLU A 494 30.51 5.60 9.03
N LEU A 495 29.39 5.16 9.61
CA LEU A 495 28.13 5.92 9.61
C LEU A 495 28.33 7.31 10.26
N ARG A 496 28.94 7.37 11.44
CA ARG A 496 29.20 8.63 12.15
C ARG A 496 30.15 9.54 11.38
N SER A 497 31.17 9.00 10.71
CA SER A 497 32.04 9.77 9.82
C SER A 497 31.26 10.34 8.63
N SER A 498 30.37 9.56 8.02
CA SER A 498 29.54 10.00 6.90
C SER A 498 28.50 11.08 7.27
N ILE A 499 28.05 11.08 8.53
CA ILE A 499 27.17 12.09 9.10
C ILE A 499 27.96 13.37 9.44
N ALA A 500 29.15 13.24 10.05
CA ALA A 500 29.99 14.38 10.44
C ALA A 500 30.51 15.22 9.25
N ASP A 501 30.63 14.64 8.05
CA ASP A 501 30.99 15.35 6.82
C ASP A 501 29.86 16.25 6.28
N ILE A 502 28.62 16.14 6.78
CA ILE A 502 27.47 16.92 6.32
C ILE A 502 27.24 18.09 7.29
N GLY A 503 27.64 19.30 6.88
CA GLY A 503 27.47 20.51 7.69
C GLY A 503 26.17 21.27 7.39
N ARG A 504 25.70 22.08 8.36
CA ARG A 504 24.51 22.97 8.25
C ARG A 504 24.50 23.76 6.93
N ARG A 505 25.65 24.32 6.54
CA ARG A 505 25.83 25.11 5.30
C ARG A 505 25.57 24.33 4.02
N ASP A 506 25.77 23.02 4.01
CA ASP A 506 25.56 22.18 2.82
C ASP A 506 24.11 21.77 2.66
N VAL A 507 23.39 21.63 3.78
CA VAL A 507 21.92 21.52 3.81
C VAL A 507 21.26 22.83 3.39
N GLU A 508 21.66 23.94 4.00
CA GLU A 508 21.19 25.30 3.69
C GLU A 508 21.35 25.64 2.20
N ARG A 509 22.52 25.32 1.62
CA ARG A 509 22.80 25.50 0.18
C ARG A 509 21.88 24.67 -0.72
N ARG A 510 21.49 23.47 -0.29
CA ARG A 510 20.58 22.58 -1.02
C ARG A 510 19.13 23.05 -0.93
N LEU A 511 18.66 23.40 0.27
CA LEU A 511 17.32 23.98 0.47
C LEU A 511 17.14 25.23 -0.39
N ASN A 512 18.12 26.15 -0.36
CA ASN A 512 18.14 27.33 -1.23
C ASN A 512 18.11 26.98 -2.72
N ALA A 513 18.83 25.94 -3.17
CA ALA A 513 18.80 25.52 -4.58
C ALA A 513 17.43 24.96 -4.99
N ILE A 514 16.82 24.16 -4.12
CA ILE A 514 15.49 23.54 -4.30
C ILE A 514 14.41 24.61 -4.34
N ASP A 515 14.35 25.54 -3.37
CA ASP A 515 13.34 26.61 -3.36
C ASP A 515 13.49 27.53 -4.59
N ASN A 516 14.72 27.85 -5.01
CA ASN A 516 14.98 28.58 -6.26
C ASN A 516 14.50 27.85 -7.52
N GLU A 517 14.42 26.52 -7.53
CA GLU A 517 13.83 25.75 -8.63
C GLU A 517 12.30 25.72 -8.53
N LEU A 518 11.77 25.48 -7.33
CA LEU A 518 10.33 25.44 -7.04
C LEU A 518 9.63 26.77 -7.35
N GLN A 519 10.21 27.91 -6.97
CA GLN A 519 9.68 29.24 -7.28
C GLN A 519 9.50 29.52 -8.79
N ARG A 520 10.16 28.73 -9.67
CA ARG A 520 10.08 28.88 -11.14
C ARG A 520 9.05 27.94 -11.78
N LYS A 521 8.35 27.13 -10.99
CA LYS A 521 7.42 26.09 -11.45
C LYS A 521 6.01 26.36 -10.91
N ASN A 522 5.01 26.17 -11.76
CA ASN A 522 3.60 26.35 -11.39
C ASN A 522 2.92 24.99 -11.23
N GLY A 523 2.07 24.85 -10.21
CA GLY A 523 1.27 23.65 -9.94
C GLY A 523 1.24 23.30 -8.45
N ASP A 524 0.18 22.63 -8.00
CA ASP A 524 -0.07 22.41 -6.57
C ASP A 524 0.97 21.50 -5.90
N VAL A 525 1.51 20.53 -6.65
CA VAL A 525 2.62 19.68 -6.20
C VAL A 525 3.89 20.52 -5.93
N TYR A 526 4.16 21.54 -6.76
CA TYR A 526 5.31 22.43 -6.55
C TYR A 526 5.10 23.41 -5.38
N ARG A 527 3.85 23.84 -5.13
CA ARG A 527 3.49 24.62 -3.93
C ARG A 527 3.74 23.82 -2.66
N HIS A 528 3.17 22.62 -2.57
CA HIS A 528 3.32 21.73 -1.40
C HIS A 528 4.79 21.39 -1.10
N LEU A 529 5.60 21.21 -2.16
CA LEU A 529 7.05 21.04 -2.02
C LEU A 529 7.78 22.30 -1.55
N SER A 530 7.34 23.51 -1.94
CA SER A 530 7.94 24.77 -1.47
C SER A 530 7.61 25.00 0.00
N ASP A 531 6.38 24.70 0.42
CA ASP A 531 5.98 24.82 1.82
C ASP A 531 6.75 23.82 2.71
N ARG A 532 6.91 22.56 2.27
CA ARG A 532 7.78 21.58 2.96
C ARG A 532 9.26 22.01 2.96
N THR A 533 9.75 22.64 1.88
CA THR A 533 11.14 23.15 1.83
C THR A 533 11.37 24.27 2.87
N ARG A 534 10.38 25.15 3.08
CA ARG A 534 10.42 26.19 4.13
C ARG A 534 10.31 25.61 5.54
N GLU A 535 9.55 24.54 5.72
CA GLU A 535 9.48 23.81 6.99
C GLU A 535 10.87 23.25 7.36
N LEU A 536 11.55 22.60 6.40
CA LEU A 536 12.91 22.08 6.58
C LEU A 536 13.94 23.20 6.84
N GLU A 537 13.79 24.36 6.20
CA GLU A 537 14.60 25.56 6.49
C GLU A 537 14.37 26.07 7.91
N THR A 538 13.10 26.14 8.34
CA THR A 538 12.71 26.51 9.71
C THR A 538 13.24 25.52 10.74
N MET A 539 13.30 24.21 10.42
CA MET A 539 13.96 23.21 11.26
C MET A 539 15.47 23.42 11.32
N LEU A 540 16.12 23.73 10.19
CA LEU A 540 17.57 23.96 10.09
C LEU A 540 18.05 25.16 10.91
N ASP A 541 17.22 26.20 11.03
CA ASP A 541 17.50 27.42 11.78
C ASP A 541 17.41 27.28 13.30
N ARG A 542 16.89 26.16 13.82
CA ARG A 542 16.82 25.93 15.28
C ARG A 542 18.22 25.69 15.86
N ASP A 543 18.51 26.28 17.02
CA ASP A 543 19.84 26.19 17.67
C ASP A 543 20.13 24.81 18.29
N ASP A 544 19.11 23.95 18.45
CA ASP A 544 19.15 22.64 19.09
C ASP A 544 19.23 21.45 18.11
N ILE A 545 19.49 21.71 16.82
CA ILE A 545 19.49 20.65 15.80
C ILE A 545 20.60 19.61 16.01
N THR A 546 20.25 18.33 15.96
CA THR A 546 21.22 17.23 16.08
C THR A 546 21.87 16.90 14.74
N ASP A 547 23.08 16.32 14.76
CA ASP A 547 23.79 15.88 13.54
C ASP A 547 22.93 14.91 12.70
N VAL A 548 22.06 14.13 13.35
CA VAL A 548 21.18 13.17 12.67
C VAL A 548 19.92 13.81 12.09
N GLN A 549 19.30 14.79 12.77
CA GLN A 549 18.26 15.62 12.16
C GLN A 549 18.80 16.34 10.92
N LEU A 550 20.03 16.85 10.99
CA LEU A 550 20.73 17.50 9.90
C LEU A 550 21.01 16.53 8.73
N TYR A 551 21.40 15.27 9.03
CA TYR A 551 21.48 14.20 8.03
C TYR A 551 20.13 13.84 7.40
N ALA A 552 19.05 13.78 8.18
CA ALA A 552 17.71 13.49 7.68
C ALA A 552 17.23 14.58 6.69
N ILE A 553 17.37 15.86 7.06
CA ILE A 553 17.07 16.98 6.15
C ILE A 553 17.94 16.91 4.90
N TYR A 554 19.24 16.57 5.02
CA TYR A 554 20.12 16.39 3.86
C TYR A 554 19.64 15.29 2.89
N GLN A 555 19.15 14.16 3.41
CA GLN A 555 18.61 13.08 2.58
C GLN A 555 17.28 13.46 1.92
N GLU A 556 16.37 14.11 2.65
CA GLU A 556 15.10 14.61 2.10
C GLU A 556 15.36 15.62 0.96
N CYS A 557 16.25 16.60 1.19
CA CYS A 557 16.70 17.53 0.15
C CYS A 557 17.33 16.81 -1.06
N THR A 558 18.19 15.81 -0.80
CA THR A 558 18.86 15.04 -1.88
C THR A 558 17.85 14.23 -2.70
N PHE A 559 16.76 13.74 -2.09
CA PHE A 559 15.65 13.09 -2.79
C PHE A 559 14.88 14.08 -3.68
N TYR A 560 14.53 15.26 -3.18
CA TYR A 560 13.84 16.29 -3.97
C TYR A 560 14.66 16.73 -5.18
N ASP A 561 15.92 17.13 -4.96
CA ASP A 561 16.92 17.52 -5.97
C ASP A 561 17.14 16.44 -7.04
N ARG A 562 17.49 15.21 -6.64
CA ARG A 562 17.94 14.18 -7.60
C ARG A 562 16.85 13.30 -8.18
N THR A 563 15.70 13.19 -7.52
CA THR A 563 14.68 12.20 -7.86
C THR A 563 13.34 12.84 -8.18
N LEU A 564 12.81 13.71 -7.32
CA LEU A 564 11.44 14.17 -7.45
C LEU A 564 11.29 15.27 -8.52
N LEU A 565 12.06 16.37 -8.42
CA LEU A 565 12.00 17.49 -9.38
C LEU A 565 12.34 17.08 -10.82
N PRO A 566 13.35 16.22 -11.08
CA PRO A 566 13.63 15.74 -12.43
C PRO A 566 12.54 14.84 -13.01
N ARG A 567 11.80 14.10 -12.17
CA ARG A 567 10.65 13.28 -12.62
C ARG A 567 9.43 14.12 -12.91
N LEU A 568 9.07 15.03 -12.00
CA LEU A 568 7.94 15.95 -12.17
C LEU A 568 8.11 16.82 -13.42
N SER A 569 9.31 17.38 -13.64
CA SER A 569 9.60 18.18 -14.83
C SER A 569 9.43 17.37 -16.13
N ARG A 570 9.83 16.09 -16.16
CA ARG A 570 9.65 15.22 -17.35
C ARG A 570 8.20 14.85 -17.60
N SER A 571 7.37 14.69 -16.56
CA SER A 571 5.94 14.40 -16.72
C SER A 571 5.10 15.60 -17.21
N LEU A 572 5.67 16.80 -17.17
CA LEU A 572 4.97 18.06 -17.49
C LEU A 572 5.44 18.71 -18.80
N ASP A 573 6.50 18.22 -19.43
CA ASP A 573 6.94 18.69 -20.74
C ASP A 573 6.05 18.16 -21.88
N SER A 574 6.05 18.90 -23.00
CA SER A 574 5.06 19.00 -24.09
C SER A 574 4.49 17.73 -24.77
N ASP A 575 4.95 16.52 -24.46
CA ASP A 575 4.42 15.28 -25.08
C ASP A 575 3.04 14.88 -24.50
N SER A 576 2.79 15.19 -23.22
CA SER A 576 1.56 14.78 -22.52
C SER A 576 0.29 15.42 -23.09
N ALA A 577 0.36 16.65 -23.62
CA ALA A 577 -0.76 17.30 -24.30
C ALA A 577 -1.08 16.62 -25.65
N VAL A 578 -0.06 16.22 -26.41
CA VAL A 578 -0.25 15.50 -27.69
C VAL A 578 -0.80 14.09 -27.45
N GLU A 579 -0.44 13.46 -26.33
CA GLU A 579 -0.98 12.17 -25.90
C GLU A 579 -2.43 12.28 -25.40
N THR A 580 -2.75 13.34 -24.65
CA THR A 580 -4.12 13.58 -24.12
C THR A 580 -5.14 13.80 -25.25
N GLY A 581 -4.83 14.63 -26.24
CA GLY A 581 -5.71 14.85 -27.40
C GLY A 581 -5.97 13.58 -28.21
N ARG A 582 -5.04 12.61 -28.22
CA ARG A 582 -5.26 11.28 -28.81
C ARG A 582 -6.18 10.40 -27.95
N LEU A 583 -6.07 10.47 -26.63
CA LEU A 583 -6.97 9.75 -25.71
C LEU A 583 -8.41 10.26 -25.85
N ILE A 584 -8.61 11.59 -25.88
CA ILE A 584 -9.92 12.23 -26.10
C ILE A 584 -10.56 11.73 -27.40
N ALA A 585 -9.81 11.69 -28.50
CA ALA A 585 -10.30 11.19 -29.78
C ALA A 585 -10.66 9.69 -29.74
N ASN A 586 -9.81 8.86 -29.13
CA ASN A 586 -10.03 7.41 -29.03
C ASN A 586 -11.27 7.05 -28.19
N ILE A 587 -11.55 7.81 -27.13
CA ILE A 587 -12.77 7.65 -26.32
C ILE A 587 -14.03 7.89 -27.18
N GLY A 588 -14.02 8.93 -28.03
CA GLY A 588 -15.10 9.18 -28.99
C GLY A 588 -15.29 8.02 -29.99
N ASP A 589 -14.19 7.58 -30.64
CA ASP A 589 -14.19 6.44 -31.56
C ASP A 589 -14.68 5.12 -30.90
N ARG A 590 -14.53 4.99 -29.57
CA ARG A 590 -14.96 3.83 -28.78
C ARG A 590 -16.45 3.92 -28.41
N ILE A 591 -16.96 5.09 -28.02
CA ILE A 591 -18.39 5.34 -27.83
C ILE A 591 -19.15 5.03 -29.13
N ASP A 592 -18.74 5.65 -30.25
CA ASP A 592 -19.31 5.42 -31.59
C ASP A 592 -19.32 3.94 -32.00
N ARG A 593 -18.36 3.15 -31.51
CA ARG A 593 -18.27 1.72 -31.80
C ARG A 593 -19.28 0.92 -30.96
N ILE A 594 -19.35 1.18 -29.65
CA ILE A 594 -20.29 0.49 -28.75
C ILE A 594 -21.73 0.72 -29.20
N GLU A 595 -22.07 1.95 -29.60
CA GLU A 595 -23.41 2.24 -30.12
C GLU A 595 -23.73 1.42 -31.39
N ARG A 596 -22.83 1.44 -32.38
CA ARG A 596 -23.02 0.71 -33.65
C ARG A 596 -22.98 -0.80 -33.51
N GLU A 597 -22.18 -1.34 -32.59
CA GLU A 597 -21.95 -2.80 -32.46
C GLU A 597 -22.96 -3.47 -31.53
N TYR A 598 -23.37 -2.81 -30.44
CA TYR A 598 -24.23 -3.42 -29.42
C TYR A 598 -25.64 -2.81 -29.32
N ILE A 599 -25.79 -1.51 -29.54
CA ILE A 599 -27.10 -0.83 -29.39
C ILE A 599 -27.91 -0.94 -30.69
N ASP A 600 -27.34 -0.53 -31.82
CA ASP A 600 -28.03 -0.52 -33.11
C ASP A 600 -28.37 -1.93 -33.62
N VAL A 601 -27.50 -2.91 -33.38
CA VAL A 601 -27.69 -4.31 -33.79
C VAL A 601 -28.80 -5.00 -32.98
N ARG A 602 -29.10 -4.52 -31.77
CA ARG A 602 -30.01 -5.17 -30.80
C ARG A 602 -31.12 -4.24 -30.34
N ALA A 603 -31.85 -3.65 -31.28
CA ALA A 603 -32.99 -2.76 -31.00
C ALA A 603 -34.14 -3.40 -30.18
N ASP A 604 -34.12 -4.72 -29.95
CA ASP A 604 -35.03 -5.49 -29.11
C ASP A 604 -34.64 -5.52 -27.60
N HIS A 605 -33.46 -4.98 -27.24
CA HIS A 605 -32.96 -4.96 -25.86
C HIS A 605 -33.13 -3.57 -25.19
N ASN A 606 -33.28 -3.56 -23.86
CA ASN A 606 -33.31 -2.33 -23.08
C ASN A 606 -31.88 -1.79 -22.85
N HIS A 607 -31.53 -0.71 -23.54
CA HIS A 607 -30.22 -0.06 -23.48
C HIS A 607 -30.18 1.20 -22.59
N THR A 608 -31.21 1.50 -21.80
CA THR A 608 -31.30 2.75 -21.04
C THR A 608 -30.14 2.91 -20.05
N ILE A 609 -29.71 1.83 -19.38
CA ILE A 609 -28.59 1.84 -18.44
C ILE A 609 -27.23 2.00 -19.19
N PRO A 610 -26.89 1.19 -20.20
CA PRO A 610 -25.70 1.43 -21.04
C PRO A 610 -25.63 2.84 -21.64
N ARG A 611 -26.74 3.37 -22.19
CA ARG A 611 -26.77 4.73 -22.76
C ARG A 611 -26.49 5.82 -21.73
N HIS A 612 -26.94 5.67 -20.49
CA HIS A 612 -26.59 6.60 -19.43
C HIS A 612 -25.08 6.60 -19.13
N PHE A 613 -24.45 5.43 -19.11
CA PHE A 613 -22.99 5.33 -18.93
C PHE A 613 -22.18 5.79 -20.16
N LEU A 614 -22.70 5.63 -21.38
CA LEU A 614 -22.09 6.23 -22.57
C LEU A 614 -22.19 7.76 -22.55
N SER A 615 -23.33 8.32 -22.13
CA SER A 615 -23.47 9.77 -21.90
C SER A 615 -22.45 10.26 -20.88
N LEU A 616 -22.33 9.59 -19.73
CA LEU A 616 -21.35 9.95 -18.70
C LEU A 616 -19.90 9.89 -19.22
N ALA A 617 -19.57 8.91 -20.07
CA ALA A 617 -18.25 8.83 -20.70
C ALA A 617 -18.01 9.96 -21.73
N ASP A 618 -19.05 10.41 -22.44
CA ASP A 618 -18.96 11.56 -23.34
C ASP A 618 -18.85 12.89 -22.56
N ASP A 619 -19.60 13.05 -21.48
CA ASP A 619 -19.53 14.21 -20.58
C ASP A 619 -18.10 14.36 -20.02
N LEU A 620 -17.51 13.25 -19.53
CA LEU A 620 -16.11 13.21 -19.08
C LEU A 620 -15.10 13.50 -20.21
N ARG A 621 -15.39 13.08 -21.46
CA ARG A 621 -14.56 13.38 -22.64
C ARG A 621 -14.63 14.87 -22.99
N VAL A 622 -15.81 15.49 -22.90
CA VAL A 622 -16.02 16.92 -23.15
C VAL A 622 -15.38 17.77 -22.05
N GLU A 623 -15.45 17.36 -20.78
CA GLU A 623 -14.72 18.02 -19.69
C GLU A 623 -13.21 17.87 -19.86
N ALA A 624 -12.71 16.69 -20.23
CA ALA A 624 -11.29 16.49 -20.52
C ALA A 624 -10.80 17.44 -21.63
N GLN A 625 -11.61 17.63 -22.68
CA GLN A 625 -11.31 18.52 -23.80
C GLN A 625 -11.36 20.01 -23.43
N SER A 626 -12.17 20.42 -22.44
CA SER A 626 -12.19 21.81 -21.98
C SER A 626 -11.01 22.16 -21.08
N VAL A 627 -10.54 21.22 -20.24
CA VAL A 627 -9.43 21.43 -19.29
C VAL A 627 -8.05 21.05 -19.84
N GLU A 628 -7.94 20.45 -21.03
CA GLU A 628 -6.68 19.99 -21.65
C GLU A 628 -5.61 21.10 -21.71
N GLY A 629 -6.00 22.32 -22.09
CA GLY A 629 -5.08 23.46 -22.23
C GLY A 629 -4.63 24.11 -20.92
N GLU A 630 -5.37 23.93 -19.83
CA GLU A 630 -5.10 24.55 -18.52
C GLU A 630 -4.55 23.56 -17.48
N SER A 631 -4.90 22.28 -17.61
CA SER A 631 -4.58 21.22 -16.65
C SER A 631 -4.53 19.84 -17.34
N PRO A 632 -3.47 19.55 -18.13
CA PRO A 632 -3.37 18.31 -18.89
C PRO A 632 -3.41 17.04 -18.02
N MET A 633 -2.93 17.11 -16.78
CA MET A 633 -3.07 15.99 -15.81
C MET A 633 -4.52 15.73 -15.40
N ARG A 634 -5.37 16.77 -15.30
CA ARG A 634 -6.82 16.61 -15.04
C ARG A 634 -7.51 16.04 -16.28
N ALA A 635 -7.18 16.52 -17.47
CA ALA A 635 -7.71 15.98 -18.72
C ALA A 635 -7.35 14.48 -18.89
N ALA A 636 -6.11 14.08 -18.61
CA ALA A 636 -5.69 12.69 -18.65
C ALA A 636 -6.39 11.81 -17.58
N SER A 637 -6.67 12.34 -16.38
CA SER A 637 -7.41 11.60 -15.35
C SER A 637 -8.89 11.41 -15.71
N LEU A 638 -9.53 12.44 -16.29
CA LEU A 638 -10.89 12.36 -16.84
C LEU A 638 -10.97 11.37 -18.01
N CYS A 639 -10.00 11.36 -18.92
CA CYS A 639 -9.89 10.35 -19.98
C CYS A 639 -9.78 8.93 -19.40
N THR A 640 -8.97 8.74 -18.35
CA THR A 640 -8.82 7.44 -17.68
C THR A 640 -10.10 6.99 -16.97
N ALA A 641 -10.90 7.94 -16.46
CA ALA A 641 -12.21 7.64 -15.87
C ALA A 641 -13.23 7.23 -16.94
N ALA A 642 -13.32 7.98 -18.04
CA ALA A 642 -14.18 7.66 -19.17
C ALA A 642 -13.87 6.29 -19.76
N ASP A 643 -12.59 5.97 -19.99
CA ASP A 643 -12.17 4.70 -20.59
C ASP A 643 -12.57 3.48 -19.72
N LYS A 644 -12.47 3.59 -18.39
CA LYS A 644 -12.97 2.56 -17.45
C LYS A 644 -14.48 2.41 -17.45
N VAL A 645 -15.24 3.50 -17.64
CA VAL A 645 -16.70 3.42 -17.80
C VAL A 645 -17.03 2.64 -19.08
N LEU A 646 -16.32 2.89 -20.18
CA LEU A 646 -16.49 2.16 -21.44
C LEU A 646 -16.11 0.68 -21.31
N GLU A 647 -15.02 0.32 -20.64
CA GLU A 647 -14.69 -1.08 -20.32
C GLU A 647 -15.82 -1.79 -19.57
N HIS A 648 -16.46 -1.12 -18.61
CA HIS A 648 -17.58 -1.69 -17.87
C HIS A 648 -18.85 -1.82 -18.71
N VAL A 649 -19.12 -0.91 -19.65
CA VAL A 649 -20.23 -1.01 -20.61
C VAL A 649 -20.02 -2.15 -21.59
N GLU A 650 -18.82 -2.28 -22.18
CA GLU A 650 -18.46 -3.40 -23.06
C GLU A 650 -18.59 -4.74 -22.33
N ALA A 651 -18.03 -4.86 -21.11
CA ALA A 651 -18.13 -6.07 -20.30
C ALA A 651 -19.58 -6.44 -19.92
N LEU A 652 -20.49 -5.45 -19.77
CA LEU A 652 -21.92 -5.69 -19.59
C LEU A 652 -22.56 -6.30 -20.85
N TYR A 653 -22.19 -5.84 -22.03
CA TYR A 653 -22.66 -6.42 -23.29
C TYR A 653 -22.09 -7.82 -23.49
N GLU A 654 -20.77 -8.01 -23.48
CA GLU A 654 -20.11 -9.32 -23.66
C GLU A 654 -20.66 -10.39 -22.70
N ARG A 655 -20.82 -10.05 -21.41
CA ARG A 655 -21.35 -10.97 -20.40
C ARG A 655 -22.82 -11.31 -20.63
N ASN A 656 -23.62 -10.35 -21.10
CA ASN A 656 -24.99 -10.61 -21.51
C ASN A 656 -25.05 -11.49 -22.77
N GLU A 657 -24.21 -11.24 -23.79
CA GLU A 657 -24.10 -12.10 -24.97
C GLU A 657 -23.76 -13.54 -24.58
N TYR A 658 -22.78 -13.73 -23.70
CA TYR A 658 -22.38 -15.04 -23.20
C TYR A 658 -23.53 -15.73 -22.44
N SER A 659 -24.30 -14.99 -21.63
CA SER A 659 -25.47 -15.53 -20.92
C SER A 659 -26.61 -15.95 -21.87
N VAL A 660 -26.85 -15.17 -22.93
CA VAL A 660 -27.87 -15.45 -23.96
C VAL A 660 -27.44 -16.62 -24.84
N MET A 661 -26.16 -16.71 -25.19
CA MET A 661 -25.57 -17.85 -25.90
C MET A 661 -25.72 -19.14 -25.08
N LEU A 662 -25.40 -19.12 -23.78
CA LEU A 662 -25.60 -20.25 -22.88
C LEU A 662 -27.09 -20.63 -22.70
N ARG A 663 -28.00 -19.66 -22.78
CA ARG A 663 -29.45 -19.92 -22.74
C ARG A 663 -29.91 -20.64 -24.01
N ARG A 664 -29.54 -20.14 -25.19
CA ARG A 664 -29.83 -20.78 -26.49
C ARG A 664 -29.18 -22.17 -26.64
N LEU A 665 -28.02 -22.40 -26.02
CA LEU A 665 -27.36 -23.72 -25.99
C LEU A 665 -28.00 -24.71 -25.00
N ARG A 666 -28.84 -24.25 -24.06
CA ARG A 666 -29.57 -25.12 -23.11
C ARG A 666 -31.00 -25.48 -23.55
N GLY A 667 -31.54 -24.80 -24.55
CA GLY A 667 -32.94 -24.89 -24.99
C GLY A 667 -33.77 -23.75 -24.42
#